data_AF-A0A3D3L9Y7-F1
#
_entry.id   AF-A0A3D3L9Y7-F1
#
_cell.length_a   1.000
_cell.length_b   1.000
_cell.length_c   1.000
_cell.angle_alpha   90.00
_cell.angle_beta   90.00
_cell.angle_gamma   90.00
#
_symmetry.space_group_name_H-M   'P 1'
#
loop_
_entity.id
_entity.type
_entity.pdbx_description
1 polymer ?
#
loop_
_entity_poly.entity_id
_entity_poly.type
_entity_poly.pdbx_seq_one_letter_code
_entity_poly.pdbx_strand_id
1 'polypeptide(L)'
;MKYSALFHTSLAAALLMPAFGDEPQRTPRDPSGGIFFYAKEGYDSNTAPVANPDVLGNWVQFYWSEIEKEKGRYDWSLIESRMKPWADAGKKVAFRVYWIGSGYWKNPAARTATPQSVWDDGAKFAKHADSGTEIPLPWDPIYQRRALAFLTALAERYDANPNVLFFDVTPGAETNPYRFVAFNQRTPEFKDQYAATPASDGRKYSDELWLATVRGWIDATDRIFKHLPLVVTLNVGTLNLGDARNDYSVEIGQYAVDHGFYVGQNGLHGASYIEDSGRKTAFLKWSKQTRIVFETLGDAGTSTQYGKKPLGSLREIVDAANRVNAHYLLPYPVDVLKGTKGQADYDPEFAAALAHGARTLGQGGKTTTQETSQVVPGNRARDSEPSWLMPPVKGPNLHYKTFDSKAAGQKVSYLIYLPPGYEASGQRRYPVVYWLHGIGGSQQGVPAMTARLTSAIEAGKTPPLIMVFVNGMIRSSYVDSADGKMPVETVSIQELIPHVDATYRTQATRAGRMIEGFSMGGGGAAKWGFKHPELFGSISIIDGALHKPDDPTAGRLASSFQTIYGGDRAYFEASNPWNLAQKNADKVKGRTPVRIVTSTKGLGPLNKEFSGLLTRLGIAHEFHAIPDAPHSPGPLYEGLGDANWAFYQRVFSMNSTTQYVVAPQTTLMAAKPASLATNASKGFQLDGERWTYRDGDFAMSGILLKPEGRGPFPAVLISHGLGGSAESFGMNKAREMVKWGFVCIAPSYTHTGGARGAAKGAPQPADYGASEENIRRAKTCLELASQIPEVDAKRLFAYGHSMGGFVTIGLAASSPGLLKAAAITGSGIAPRAGYPAPSTAAAQKIRTPFLILHGAADNVVRPEQSESLKKVLDQNKVPNDRLVADGQGHPIDQTMREEVFRLIREWFTQHDALKAK
;
A
#
# COMPACT_ATOMS: atom_id res chain seq x y z
N MET A 1 51.11 21.55 -14.24
CA MET A 1 50.28 22.77 -14.20
C MET A 1 48.81 22.35 -14.16
N LYS A 2 48.17 22.55 -12.99
CA LYS A 2 46.95 23.37 -12.76
C LYS A 2 45.64 22.64 -13.17
N TYR A 3 44.72 22.20 -12.30
CA TYR A 3 44.40 22.52 -10.90
C TYR A 3 43.82 21.28 -10.19
N SER A 4 44.47 20.84 -9.10
CA SER A 4 43.82 20.25 -7.93
C SER A 4 43.67 21.36 -6.88
N ALA A 5 42.68 21.24 -5.98
CA ALA A 5 42.36 22.11 -4.84
C ALA A 5 41.30 23.20 -5.10
N LEU A 6 40.08 22.92 -4.65
CA LEU A 6 39.10 23.84 -4.05
C LEU A 6 37.83 23.05 -3.76
N PHE A 7 37.74 22.38 -2.61
CA PHE A 7 36.49 21.99 -1.91
C PHE A 7 36.84 21.19 -0.65
N HIS A 8 37.74 21.67 0.21
CA HIS A 8 38.00 21.08 1.54
C HIS A 8 38.58 22.17 2.46
N THR A 9 37.77 23.17 2.82
CA THR A 9 38.05 24.04 3.99
C THR A 9 36.78 24.79 4.38
N SER A 10 36.26 24.43 5.56
CA SER A 10 35.35 25.20 6.46
C SER A 10 34.22 24.33 7.02
N LEU A 11 34.57 23.22 7.68
CA LEU A 11 33.80 22.67 8.81
C LEU A 11 34.66 21.72 9.69
N ALA A 12 35.95 22.02 9.82
CA ALA A 12 36.90 21.21 10.58
C ALA A 12 37.75 22.12 11.48
N ALA A 13 37.13 22.68 12.53
CA ALA A 13 37.84 23.23 13.69
C ALA A 13 36.84 23.59 14.81
N ALA A 14 36.29 22.57 15.48
CA ALA A 14 35.92 22.57 16.91
C ALA A 14 35.06 21.34 17.23
N LEU A 15 35.69 20.16 17.28
CA LEU A 15 35.32 18.99 18.09
C LEU A 15 36.34 17.89 17.75
N LEU A 16 37.53 18.01 18.33
CA LEU A 16 38.51 16.94 18.36
C LEU A 16 37.88 15.75 19.11
N MET A 17 37.71 14.64 18.40
CA MET A 17 37.34 13.34 18.95
C MET A 17 38.50 12.78 19.80
N PRO A 18 38.24 12.27 21.01
CA PRO A 18 38.88 11.05 21.45
C PRO A 18 38.15 9.84 20.86
N ALA A 19 38.90 8.78 20.60
CA ALA A 19 38.40 7.48 20.16
C ALA A 19 37.25 6.98 21.08
N PHE A 20 36.33 6.20 20.50
CA PHE A 20 35.29 5.45 21.21
C PHE A 20 35.93 4.65 22.35
N GLY A 21 35.88 5.21 23.56
CA GLY A 21 36.10 4.50 24.80
C GLY A 21 34.80 3.84 25.22
N ASP A 22 34.89 2.59 25.68
CA ASP A 22 33.80 1.83 26.27
C ASP A 22 33.17 2.60 27.44
N GLU A 23 31.97 3.17 27.28
CA GLU A 23 31.12 3.65 28.39
C GLU A 23 29.68 4.04 27.94
N PRO A 24 28.72 4.06 28.86
CA PRO A 24 27.75 3.01 29.13
C PRO A 24 26.48 3.09 28.27
N GLN A 25 25.95 1.94 27.83
CA GLN A 25 24.57 1.86 27.33
C GLN A 25 23.61 2.41 28.39
N ARG A 26 22.80 3.44 28.04
CA ARG A 26 21.76 3.97 28.95
C ARG A 26 20.79 2.85 29.31
N THR A 27 20.91 2.31 30.52
CA THR A 27 19.98 1.29 30.99
C THR A 27 18.58 1.90 31.10
N PRO A 28 17.53 1.29 30.51
CA PRO A 28 16.17 1.78 30.67
C PRO A 28 15.80 1.93 32.15
N ARG A 29 15.37 3.13 32.55
CA ARG A 29 15.02 3.45 33.95
C ARG A 29 13.76 2.77 34.46
N ASP A 30 12.97 2.19 33.55
CA ASP A 30 11.85 1.31 33.87
C ASP A 30 11.73 0.23 32.78
N PRO A 31 11.81 -1.06 33.13
CA PRO A 31 11.66 -2.13 32.16
C PRO A 31 10.21 -2.25 31.64
N SER A 32 9.20 -1.79 32.38
CA SER A 32 7.78 -1.99 32.06
C SER A 32 7.24 -0.94 31.07
N GLY A 33 6.48 -1.40 30.08
CA GLY A 33 5.69 -0.54 29.20
C GLY A 33 4.39 -0.13 29.88
N GLY A 34 3.67 0.85 29.33
CA GLY A 34 2.41 1.27 29.91
C GLY A 34 1.76 2.48 29.26
N ILE A 35 0.65 2.91 29.86
CA ILE A 35 -0.15 4.04 29.39
C ILE A 35 0.26 5.30 30.11
N PHE A 36 0.51 6.36 29.34
CA PHE A 36 0.68 7.71 29.86
C PHE A 36 -0.60 8.51 29.68
N PHE A 37 -0.99 9.24 30.72
CA PHE A 37 -1.84 10.40 30.55
C PHE A 37 -0.97 11.53 30.01
N TYR A 38 -1.43 12.26 29.00
CA TYR A 38 -0.74 13.46 28.56
C TYR A 38 -1.67 14.64 28.64
N ALA A 39 -1.25 15.65 29.36
CA ALA A 39 -2.10 16.74 29.74
C ALA A 39 -2.08 17.79 28.60
N LYS A 40 -2.81 17.51 27.52
CA LYS A 40 -3.08 18.51 26.46
C LYS A 40 -3.86 19.66 27.08
N GLU A 41 -3.73 20.84 26.49
CA GLU A 41 -4.41 22.05 26.93
C GLU A 41 -5.91 21.84 27.22
N GLY A 42 -6.34 22.24 28.43
CA GLY A 42 -7.69 22.03 28.95
C GLY A 42 -7.82 20.78 29.84
N TYR A 43 -6.80 19.93 29.88
CA TYR A 43 -6.70 18.76 30.75
C TYR A 43 -5.45 18.81 31.64
N ASP A 44 -4.66 19.88 31.54
CA ASP A 44 -3.32 20.00 32.09
C ASP A 44 -3.24 20.15 33.61
N SER A 45 -4.33 20.59 34.22
CA SER A 45 -4.51 20.62 35.67
C SER A 45 -5.25 19.40 36.22
N ASN A 46 -5.68 18.45 35.36
CA ASN A 46 -6.48 17.32 35.82
C ASN A 46 -5.59 16.23 36.42
N THR A 47 -5.74 16.04 37.73
CA THR A 47 -5.00 15.05 38.52
C THR A 47 -5.78 13.77 38.78
N ALA A 48 -7.03 13.64 38.31
CA ALA A 48 -7.83 12.44 38.54
C ALA A 48 -7.12 11.14 38.06
N PRO A 49 -6.44 11.11 36.91
CA PRO A 49 -5.69 9.93 36.47
C PRO A 49 -4.52 9.52 37.38
N VAL A 50 -4.08 10.38 38.32
CA VAL A 50 -3.06 10.03 39.32
C VAL A 50 -3.53 8.84 40.16
N ALA A 51 -4.82 8.74 40.48
CA ALA A 51 -5.37 7.62 41.26
C ALA A 51 -5.65 6.35 40.41
N ASN A 52 -5.55 6.42 39.07
CA ASN A 52 -5.89 5.30 38.20
C ASN A 52 -4.74 4.26 38.15
N PRO A 53 -4.91 3.01 38.63
CA PRO A 53 -3.82 2.02 38.69
C PRO A 53 -3.28 1.62 37.31
N ASP A 54 -4.07 1.80 36.24
CA ASP A 54 -3.71 1.40 34.88
C ASP A 54 -2.96 2.50 34.10
N VAL A 55 -2.73 3.65 34.73
CA VAL A 55 -1.97 4.78 34.15
C VAL A 55 -0.60 4.87 34.82
N LEU A 56 0.45 4.60 34.04
CA LEU A 56 1.85 4.58 34.47
C LEU A 56 2.34 5.96 34.95
N GLY A 57 1.90 7.02 34.27
CA GLY A 57 2.49 8.33 34.49
C GLY A 57 1.89 9.46 33.67
N ASN A 58 2.48 10.64 33.83
CA ASN A 58 2.17 11.84 33.06
C ASN A 58 3.21 12.11 31.99
N TRP A 59 2.79 12.47 30.79
CA TRP A 59 3.68 13.07 29.82
C TRP A 59 3.44 14.58 29.81
N VAL A 60 4.33 15.29 30.50
CA VAL A 60 4.27 16.75 30.67
C VAL A 60 4.81 17.43 29.42
N GLN A 61 3.98 18.26 28.82
CA GLN A 61 4.27 18.97 27.58
C GLN A 61 4.32 20.47 27.84
N PHE A 62 5.30 21.18 27.28
CA PHE A 62 5.48 22.61 27.48
C PHE A 62 6.22 23.24 26.29
N TYR A 63 6.01 24.53 26.08
CA TYR A 63 6.76 25.31 25.09
C TYR A 63 8.03 25.88 25.73
N TRP A 64 9.08 26.07 24.93
CA TRP A 64 10.32 26.67 25.41
C TRP A 64 10.08 28.09 25.97
N SER A 65 9.26 28.90 25.31
CA SER A 65 8.86 30.25 25.76
C SER A 65 8.00 30.28 27.04
N GLU A 66 7.46 29.15 27.49
CA GLU A 66 6.81 29.06 28.79
C GLU A 66 7.82 28.98 29.93
N ILE A 67 9.02 28.45 29.66
CA ILE A 67 10.07 28.21 30.65
C ILE A 67 11.12 29.32 30.65
N GLU A 68 11.61 29.74 29.48
CA GLU A 68 12.58 30.83 29.37
C GLU A 68 11.85 32.15 29.09
N LYS A 69 11.54 32.90 30.15
CA LYS A 69 10.87 34.22 30.06
C LYS A 69 11.87 35.35 29.81
N GLU A 70 13.06 35.24 30.38
CA GLU A 70 14.17 36.16 30.19
C GLU A 70 15.40 35.37 29.71
N LYS A 71 16.30 36.01 28.95
CA LYS A 71 17.48 35.36 28.36
C LYS A 71 18.27 34.58 29.42
N GLY A 72 18.33 33.25 29.27
CA GLY A 72 19.07 32.34 30.14
C GLY A 72 18.51 32.21 31.57
N ARG A 73 17.32 32.75 31.85
CA ARG A 73 16.62 32.60 33.13
C ARG A 73 15.39 31.72 32.93
N TYR A 74 15.39 30.58 33.62
CA TYR A 74 14.41 29.53 33.44
C TYR A 74 13.49 29.43 34.66
N ASP A 75 12.18 29.49 34.42
CA ASP A 75 11.14 29.24 35.42
C ASP A 75 10.63 27.80 35.31
N TRP A 76 11.00 26.97 36.29
CA TRP A 76 10.68 25.54 36.32
C TRP A 76 9.34 25.23 37.00
N SER A 77 8.64 26.23 37.54
CA SER A 77 7.41 26.05 38.32
C SER A 77 6.30 25.33 37.55
N LEU A 78 6.20 25.56 36.24
CA LEU A 78 5.25 24.87 35.37
C LEU A 78 5.52 23.36 35.30
N ILE A 79 6.78 22.98 35.11
CA ILE A 79 7.17 21.55 35.04
C ILE A 79 6.98 20.90 36.41
N GLU A 80 7.39 21.58 37.47
CA GLU A 80 7.32 21.06 38.85
C GLU A 80 5.88 20.87 39.32
N SER A 81 5.01 21.84 39.09
CA SER A 81 3.59 21.73 39.46
C SER A 81 2.88 20.58 38.75
N ARG A 82 3.24 20.28 37.50
CA ARG A 82 2.67 19.18 36.71
C ARG A 82 3.29 17.82 37.03
N MET A 83 4.54 17.80 37.47
CA MET A 83 5.26 16.59 37.87
C MET A 83 4.89 16.14 39.29
N LYS A 84 4.77 17.08 40.23
CA LYS A 84 4.68 16.80 41.66
C LYS A 84 3.54 15.85 42.06
N PRO A 85 2.28 16.02 41.61
CA PRO A 85 1.19 15.12 42.01
C PRO A 85 1.43 13.66 41.61
N TRP A 86 2.11 13.44 40.49
CA TRP A 86 2.44 12.12 39.98
C TRP A 86 3.60 11.50 40.74
N ALA A 87 4.67 12.29 40.95
CA ALA A 87 5.83 11.86 41.73
C ALA A 87 5.46 11.53 43.19
N ASP A 88 4.63 12.36 43.83
CA ASP A 88 4.15 12.14 45.21
C ASP A 88 3.32 10.83 45.32
N ALA A 89 2.63 10.44 44.24
CA ALA A 89 1.89 9.18 44.15
C ALA A 89 2.77 7.99 43.73
N GLY A 90 4.10 8.15 43.62
CA GLY A 90 5.04 7.12 43.18
C GLY A 90 4.96 6.79 41.68
N LYS A 91 4.24 7.60 40.90
CA LYS A 91 4.10 7.45 39.46
C LYS A 91 5.20 8.17 38.69
N LYS A 92 5.28 7.84 37.41
CA LYS A 92 6.35 8.29 36.52
C LYS A 92 5.97 9.51 35.70
N VAL A 93 6.98 10.23 35.21
CA VAL A 93 6.80 11.38 34.34
C VAL A 93 7.71 11.28 33.11
N ALA A 94 7.23 11.74 31.97
CA ALA A 94 8.02 11.97 30.77
C ALA A 94 7.83 13.42 30.31
N PHE A 95 8.79 13.95 29.56
CA PHE A 95 8.76 15.34 29.09
C PHE A 95 8.72 15.43 27.57
N ARG A 96 8.06 16.47 27.05
CA ARG A 96 8.18 16.92 25.64
C ARG A 96 8.26 18.43 25.60
N VAL A 97 9.26 18.93 24.87
CA VAL A 97 9.35 20.34 24.48
C VAL A 97 8.61 20.52 23.16
N TYR A 98 7.68 21.47 23.12
CA TYR A 98 7.14 21.98 21.86
C TYR A 98 8.04 23.08 21.33
N TRP A 99 8.81 22.75 20.29
CA TRP A 99 9.67 23.69 19.57
C TRP A 99 8.88 24.57 18.60
N ILE A 100 7.78 24.02 18.06
CA ILE A 100 6.86 24.68 17.14
C ILE A 100 5.41 24.32 17.51
N GLY A 101 4.46 25.17 17.13
CA GLY A 101 3.02 24.90 17.23
C GLY A 101 2.30 25.38 15.96
N SER A 102 1.04 25.01 15.80
CA SER A 102 0.24 25.48 14.64
C SER A 102 -0.35 26.88 14.82
N GLY A 103 -0.26 27.47 16.01
CA GLY A 103 -0.95 28.72 16.36
C GLY A 103 -2.48 28.67 16.39
N TYR A 104 -3.11 27.56 15.98
CA TYR A 104 -4.57 27.36 16.07
C TYR A 104 -5.02 26.67 17.36
N TRP A 105 -4.06 26.29 18.21
CA TRP A 105 -4.37 25.75 19.54
C TRP A 105 -4.74 26.90 20.48
N LYS A 106 -5.44 26.59 21.57
CA LYS A 106 -5.94 27.64 22.47
C LYS A 106 -4.77 28.34 23.19
N ASN A 107 -3.64 27.67 23.38
CA ASN A 107 -2.51 28.17 24.16
C ASN A 107 -1.80 29.24 23.34
N PRO A 108 -1.71 30.50 23.84
CA PRO A 108 -1.03 31.56 23.14
C PRO A 108 0.42 31.21 22.75
N ALA A 109 1.13 30.44 23.57
CA ALA A 109 2.51 29.99 23.32
C ALA A 109 2.63 29.12 22.05
N ALA A 110 1.53 28.54 21.54
CA ALA A 110 1.52 27.83 20.26
C ALA A 110 1.82 28.73 19.05
N ARG A 111 1.71 30.06 19.21
CA ARG A 111 2.11 31.05 18.19
C ARG A 111 3.56 31.50 18.37
N THR A 112 4.07 31.46 19.59
CA THR A 112 5.38 32.01 19.99
C THR A 112 6.13 30.98 20.84
N ALA A 113 6.37 29.79 20.27
CA ALA A 113 6.98 28.67 21.00
C ALA A 113 8.43 28.95 21.43
N THR A 114 9.12 29.83 20.71
CA THR A 114 10.50 30.24 20.98
C THR A 114 10.51 31.56 21.78
N PRO A 115 11.37 31.70 22.81
CA PRO A 115 11.48 32.94 23.57
C PRO A 115 11.85 34.14 22.69
N GLN A 116 11.26 35.31 22.97
CA GLN A 116 11.54 36.56 22.25
C GLN A 116 13.04 36.90 22.22
N SER A 117 13.75 36.65 23.34
CA SER A 117 15.18 36.93 23.46
C SER A 117 16.09 36.12 22.50
N VAL A 118 15.56 35.08 21.84
CA VAL A 118 16.27 34.34 20.79
C VAL A 118 16.22 35.11 19.47
N TRP A 119 15.08 35.75 19.19
CA TRP A 119 14.91 36.66 18.04
C TRP A 119 15.71 37.94 18.22
N ASP A 120 15.74 38.48 19.43
CA ASP A 120 16.52 39.67 19.77
C ASP A 120 18.04 39.43 19.59
N ASP A 121 18.49 38.18 19.80
CA ASP A 121 19.86 37.74 19.51
C ASP A 121 20.15 37.57 18.01
N GLY A 122 19.15 37.74 17.14
CA GLY A 122 19.30 37.76 15.68
C GLY A 122 18.96 36.46 14.96
N ALA A 123 18.49 35.42 15.67
CA ALA A 123 18.01 34.19 15.04
C ALA A 123 16.83 34.48 14.10
N LYS A 124 16.72 33.71 13.02
CA LYS A 124 15.67 33.88 12.01
C LYS A 124 14.54 32.88 12.16
N PHE A 125 13.35 33.31 11.74
CA PHE A 125 12.13 32.53 11.69
C PHE A 125 11.31 32.93 10.47
N ALA A 126 10.42 32.05 10.03
CA ALA A 126 9.38 32.41 9.07
C ALA A 126 8.06 32.64 9.82
N LYS A 127 7.37 33.74 9.51
CA LYS A 127 6.07 34.05 10.11
C LYS A 127 4.94 33.54 9.22
N HIS A 128 4.07 32.71 9.76
CA HIS A 128 2.82 32.34 9.09
C HIS A 128 1.77 33.41 9.36
N ALA A 129 1.39 34.15 8.31
CA ALA A 129 0.58 35.37 8.45
C ALA A 129 -0.81 35.10 9.06
N ASP A 130 -1.49 34.03 8.63
CA ASP A 130 -2.87 33.71 9.05
C ASP A 130 -2.97 33.32 10.54
N SER A 131 -2.05 32.47 11.02
CA SER A 131 -2.06 32.05 12.44
C SER A 131 -1.30 33.01 13.36
N GLY A 132 -0.45 33.87 12.79
CA GLY A 132 0.52 34.69 13.51
C GLY A 132 1.71 33.91 14.06
N THR A 133 1.88 32.64 13.70
CA THR A 133 2.90 31.77 14.27
C THR A 133 4.31 32.11 13.79
N GLU A 134 5.25 32.15 14.72
CA GLU A 134 6.68 32.28 14.48
C GLU A 134 7.33 30.89 14.41
N ILE A 135 7.82 30.51 13.23
CA ILE A 135 8.34 29.17 13.00
C ILE A 135 9.86 29.26 12.85
N PRO A 136 10.64 28.76 13.83
CA PRO A 136 12.11 28.81 13.81
C PRO A 136 12.68 28.10 12.58
N LEU A 137 13.89 28.47 12.21
CA LEU A 137 14.74 27.71 11.28
C LEU A 137 15.72 26.88 12.12
N PRO A 138 15.54 25.55 12.29
CA PRO A 138 16.40 24.77 13.19
C PRO A 138 17.86 24.69 12.74
N TRP A 139 18.17 25.05 11.49
CA TRP A 139 19.54 25.15 10.98
C TRP A 139 20.20 26.51 11.25
N ASP A 140 19.46 27.48 11.79
CA ASP A 140 20.01 28.78 12.18
C ASP A 140 20.98 28.61 13.36
N PRO A 141 22.25 29.04 13.22
CA PRO A 141 23.27 28.78 14.24
C PRO A 141 23.00 29.49 15.57
N ILE A 142 22.27 30.60 15.57
CA ILE A 142 21.89 31.31 16.80
C ILE A 142 20.77 30.54 17.50
N TYR A 143 19.75 30.10 16.74
CA TYR A 143 18.67 29.27 17.26
C TYR A 143 19.22 27.97 17.87
N GLN A 144 20.06 27.23 17.14
CA GLN A 144 20.65 25.97 17.63
C GLN A 144 21.40 26.17 18.95
N ARG A 145 22.27 27.18 19.00
CA ARG A 145 23.06 27.48 20.21
C ARG A 145 22.16 27.76 21.41
N ARG A 146 21.11 28.57 21.22
CA ARG A 146 20.15 28.93 22.29
C ARG A 146 19.32 27.72 22.72
N ALA A 147 18.83 26.93 21.77
CA ALA A 147 18.04 25.74 22.06
C ALA A 147 18.85 24.65 22.78
N LEU A 148 20.11 24.43 22.39
CA LEU A 148 21.01 23.50 23.07
C LEU A 148 21.40 23.99 24.48
N ALA A 149 21.54 25.30 24.69
CA ALA A 149 21.74 25.86 26.02
C ALA A 149 20.52 25.62 26.93
N PHE A 150 19.30 25.78 26.40
CA PHE A 150 18.07 25.44 27.11
C PHE A 150 18.00 23.94 27.46
N LEU A 151 18.31 23.07 26.50
CA LEU A 151 18.36 21.63 26.74
C LEU A 151 19.43 21.24 27.76
N THR A 152 20.55 21.96 27.81
CA THR A 152 21.59 21.77 28.83
C THR A 152 21.05 22.11 30.22
N ALA A 153 20.37 23.25 30.38
CA ALA A 153 19.75 23.62 31.66
C ALA A 153 18.65 22.64 32.11
N LEU A 154 17.88 22.10 31.14
CA LEU A 154 16.92 21.02 31.40
C LEU A 154 17.62 19.74 31.89
N ALA A 155 18.71 19.34 31.24
CA ALA A 155 19.47 18.15 31.60
C ALA A 155 20.10 18.29 33.00
N GLU A 156 20.71 19.44 33.31
CA GLU A 156 21.26 19.75 34.64
C GLU A 156 20.22 19.55 35.77
N ARG A 157 18.96 19.85 35.50
CA ARG A 157 17.87 19.72 36.47
C ARG A 157 17.24 18.34 36.52
N TYR A 158 17.01 17.71 35.37
CA TYR A 158 16.14 16.54 35.27
C TYR A 158 16.82 15.25 34.80
N ASP A 159 18.03 15.32 34.23
CA ASP A 159 18.70 14.12 33.70
C ASP A 159 18.94 13.06 34.77
N ALA A 160 19.29 13.46 36.00
CA ALA A 160 19.46 12.52 37.12
C ALA A 160 18.15 12.24 37.90
N ASN A 161 17.01 12.82 37.51
CA ASN A 161 15.79 12.72 38.32
C ASN A 161 15.12 11.32 38.19
N PRO A 162 14.93 10.57 39.30
CA PRO A 162 14.43 9.19 39.27
C PRO A 162 12.93 9.07 38.92
N ASN A 163 12.19 10.18 38.97
CA ASN A 163 10.78 10.22 38.60
C ASN A 163 10.58 10.44 37.09
N VAL A 164 11.64 10.81 36.37
CA VAL A 164 11.61 11.08 34.93
C VAL A 164 12.08 9.83 34.17
N LEU A 165 11.22 9.28 33.31
CA LEU A 165 11.49 8.04 32.57
C LEU A 165 12.23 8.26 31.26
N PHE A 166 11.84 9.29 30.51
CA PHE A 166 12.46 9.65 29.25
C PHE A 166 12.09 11.08 28.86
N PHE A 167 12.86 11.62 27.91
CA PHE A 167 12.68 12.96 27.40
C PHE A 167 12.50 12.93 25.88
N ASP A 168 11.40 13.47 25.39
CA ASP A 168 11.19 13.68 23.96
C ASP A 168 11.86 14.98 23.52
N VAL A 169 12.99 14.82 22.84
CA VAL A 169 13.83 15.91 22.36
C VAL A 169 13.46 16.35 20.95
N THR A 170 12.43 15.75 20.31
CA THR A 170 12.15 15.80 18.86
C THR A 170 12.43 17.16 18.24
N PRO A 171 13.54 17.29 17.50
CA PRO A 171 13.97 18.56 16.98
C PRO A 171 14.11 18.50 15.47
N GLY A 172 13.31 19.31 14.79
CA GLY A 172 13.47 19.55 13.36
C GLY A 172 12.69 18.62 12.43
N ALA A 173 12.36 17.37 12.80
CA ALA A 173 11.54 16.50 11.94
C ALA A 173 10.18 17.14 11.57
N GLU A 174 9.60 17.91 12.51
CA GLU A 174 8.34 18.64 12.34
C GLU A 174 8.48 19.93 11.52
N THR A 175 9.71 20.40 11.28
CA THR A 175 10.00 21.67 10.58
C THR A 175 10.25 21.51 9.08
N ASN A 176 10.01 20.33 8.53
CA ASN A 176 10.04 20.15 7.09
C ASN A 176 8.90 20.99 6.45
N PRO A 177 9.20 21.94 5.55
CA PRO A 177 8.21 22.87 4.99
C PRO A 177 7.02 22.19 4.33
N TYR A 178 7.24 21.01 3.74
CA TYR A 178 6.19 20.24 3.05
C TYR A 178 5.24 19.54 4.03
N ARG A 179 5.59 19.47 5.31
CA ARG A 179 4.84 18.74 6.36
C ARG A 179 3.97 19.64 7.23
N PHE A 180 4.00 20.95 7.00
CA PHE A 180 3.11 21.92 7.63
C PHE A 180 1.67 21.87 7.11
N VAL A 181 0.98 20.74 7.31
CA VAL A 181 -0.36 20.50 6.74
C VAL A 181 -1.35 21.62 7.08
N ALA A 182 -1.43 22.04 8.36
CA ALA A 182 -2.36 23.09 8.79
C ALA A 182 -2.05 24.46 8.17
N PHE A 183 -0.76 24.81 8.03
CA PHE A 183 -0.34 26.07 7.41
C PHE A 183 -0.54 26.03 5.91
N ASN A 184 -0.02 25.01 5.23
CA ASN A 184 -0.07 24.89 3.76
C ASN A 184 -1.48 24.67 3.21
N GLN A 185 -2.44 24.22 4.03
CA GLN A 185 -3.85 24.17 3.63
C GLN A 185 -4.49 25.57 3.59
N ARG A 186 -4.06 26.48 4.46
CA ARG A 186 -4.61 27.84 4.58
C ARG A 186 -3.82 28.86 3.76
N THR A 187 -2.50 28.73 3.76
CA THR A 187 -1.53 29.53 3.01
C THR A 187 -0.62 28.58 2.20
N PRO A 188 -1.04 28.13 1.01
CA PRO A 188 -0.29 27.13 0.25
C PRO A 188 1.14 27.51 -0.14
N GLU A 189 1.42 28.80 -0.23
CA GLU A 189 2.72 29.38 -0.56
C GLU A 189 3.67 29.40 0.65
N PHE A 190 3.17 29.13 1.86
CA PHE A 190 3.95 29.24 3.09
C PHE A 190 5.17 28.31 3.11
N LYS A 191 5.07 27.10 2.57
CA LYS A 191 6.21 26.18 2.42
C LYS A 191 7.36 26.80 1.62
N ASP A 192 7.05 27.57 0.58
CA ASP A 192 8.04 28.18 -0.31
C ASP A 192 8.62 29.43 0.37
N GLN A 193 7.80 30.16 1.11
CA GLN A 193 8.25 31.26 1.98
C GLN A 193 9.20 30.76 3.08
N TYR A 194 8.83 29.70 3.79
CA TYR A 194 9.65 29.07 4.82
C TYR A 194 10.99 28.61 4.23
N ALA A 195 10.94 27.91 3.09
CA ALA A 195 12.15 27.41 2.43
C ALA A 195 13.06 28.54 1.91
N ALA A 196 12.49 29.67 1.48
CA ALA A 196 13.23 30.81 0.97
C ALA A 196 13.80 31.73 2.07
N THR A 197 13.33 31.59 3.32
CA THR A 197 13.76 32.42 4.45
C THR A 197 15.22 32.08 4.82
N PRO A 198 16.16 33.03 4.70
CA PRO A 198 17.55 32.78 5.07
C PRO A 198 17.71 32.72 6.60
N ALA A 199 18.55 31.81 7.07
CA ALA A 199 19.10 31.82 8.42
C ALA A 199 20.03 33.03 8.65
N SER A 200 20.42 33.25 9.90
CA SER A 200 21.34 34.33 10.31
C SER A 200 22.70 34.30 9.60
N ASP A 201 23.11 33.15 9.07
CA ASP A 201 24.33 32.97 8.26
C ASP A 201 24.07 32.90 6.74
N GLY A 202 22.84 33.19 6.30
CA GLY A 202 22.45 33.24 4.90
C GLY A 202 22.03 31.88 4.29
N ARG A 203 22.21 30.75 4.99
CA ARG A 203 21.77 29.44 4.50
C ARG A 203 20.24 29.37 4.42
N LYS A 204 19.74 28.73 3.37
CA LYS A 204 18.30 28.49 3.14
C LYS A 204 17.99 27.01 3.22
N TYR A 205 16.72 26.68 3.34
CA TYR A 205 16.28 25.28 3.36
C TYR A 205 16.79 24.52 2.14
N SER A 206 17.33 23.34 2.40
CA SER A 206 17.46 22.22 1.47
C SER A 206 17.18 20.95 2.25
N ASP A 207 16.76 19.88 1.57
CA ASP A 207 16.50 18.61 2.24
C ASP A 207 17.78 18.08 2.92
N GLU A 208 18.95 18.29 2.31
CA GLU A 208 20.25 17.93 2.86
C GLU A 208 20.58 18.73 4.13
N LEU A 209 20.39 20.05 4.12
CA LEU A 209 20.65 20.90 5.29
C LEU A 209 19.72 20.54 6.45
N TRP A 210 18.45 20.33 6.15
CA TRP A 210 17.45 19.94 7.15
C TRP A 210 17.78 18.58 7.75
N LEU A 211 18.06 17.57 6.93
CA LEU A 211 18.40 16.22 7.42
C LEU A 211 19.69 16.23 8.26
N ALA A 212 20.72 16.95 7.81
CA ALA A 212 21.96 17.12 8.57
C ALA A 212 21.71 17.82 9.92
N THR A 213 20.79 18.78 9.96
CA THR A 213 20.40 19.48 11.18
C THR A 213 19.69 18.56 12.17
N VAL A 214 18.76 17.71 11.70
CA VAL A 214 18.07 16.72 12.56
C VAL A 214 19.08 15.74 13.16
N ARG A 215 20.01 15.21 12.34
CA ARG A 215 21.08 14.32 12.82
C ARG A 215 22.00 14.99 13.84
N GLY A 216 22.49 16.18 13.54
CA GLY A 216 23.37 16.93 14.44
C GLY A 216 22.69 17.25 15.78
N TRP A 217 21.38 17.42 15.79
CA TRP A 217 20.65 17.60 17.04
C TRP A 217 20.53 16.31 17.86
N ILE A 218 20.30 15.15 17.21
CA ILE A 218 20.35 13.84 17.89
C ILE A 218 21.72 13.68 18.56
N ASP A 219 22.82 13.92 17.83
CA ASP A 219 24.17 13.84 18.37
C ASP A 219 24.40 14.83 19.53
N ALA A 220 23.91 16.06 19.41
CA ALA A 220 24.08 17.08 20.45
C ALA A 220 23.30 16.74 21.72
N THR A 221 22.05 16.27 21.58
CA THR A 221 21.21 15.88 22.72
C THR A 221 21.72 14.62 23.41
N ASP A 222 22.27 13.67 22.65
CA ASP A 222 22.97 12.51 23.20
C ASP A 222 24.16 12.93 24.08
N ARG A 223 24.88 13.98 23.68
CA ARG A 223 25.97 14.55 24.50
C ARG A 223 25.47 15.31 25.73
N ILE A 224 24.32 15.96 25.66
CA ILE A 224 23.78 16.79 26.75
C ILE A 224 23.20 15.92 27.88
N PHE A 225 22.32 14.98 27.56
CA PHE A 225 21.71 14.10 28.54
C PHE A 225 22.57 12.86 28.70
N LYS A 226 22.97 12.48 29.91
CA LYS A 226 23.84 11.33 30.16
C LYS A 226 23.10 10.12 30.67
N HIS A 227 21.94 10.32 31.30
CA HIS A 227 21.28 9.26 32.04
C HIS A 227 19.84 8.98 31.60
N LEU A 228 19.10 9.99 31.13
CA LEU A 228 17.74 9.79 30.63
C LEU A 228 17.73 9.16 29.23
N PRO A 229 16.89 8.15 28.98
CA PRO A 229 16.53 7.78 27.63
C PRO A 229 15.88 8.95 26.88
N LEU A 230 16.20 9.10 25.60
CA LEU A 230 15.68 10.17 24.76
C LEU A 230 14.77 9.61 23.67
N VAL A 231 13.76 10.38 23.26
CA VAL A 231 12.79 9.99 22.22
C VAL A 231 12.90 10.91 21.01
N VAL A 232 12.84 10.33 19.82
CA VAL A 232 12.55 11.04 18.56
C VAL A 232 11.18 10.59 18.04
N THR A 233 10.23 11.51 18.01
CA THR A 233 8.85 11.30 17.56
C THR A 233 8.69 11.66 16.08
N LEU A 234 8.38 10.67 15.26
CA LEU A 234 8.11 10.79 13.83
C LEU A 234 6.62 11.12 13.61
N ASN A 235 6.29 12.40 13.40
CA ASN A 235 4.91 12.86 13.24
C ASN A 235 4.20 12.18 12.04
N VAL A 236 2.90 11.82 12.06
CA VAL A 236 2.17 11.17 10.94
C VAL A 236 2.30 11.96 9.65
N GLY A 237 2.38 13.29 9.75
CA GLY A 237 2.66 14.15 8.61
C GLY A 237 3.94 13.73 7.86
N THR A 238 4.94 13.19 8.55
CA THR A 238 6.22 12.72 8.01
C THR A 238 6.16 11.32 7.39
N LEU A 239 5.19 10.51 7.78
CA LEU A 239 5.05 9.12 7.35
C LEU A 239 3.90 9.03 6.34
N ASN A 240 4.18 9.30 5.07
CA ASN A 240 3.25 9.03 3.97
C ASN A 240 4.00 8.33 2.83
N LEU A 241 3.91 6.99 2.81
CA LEU A 241 4.57 6.13 1.82
C LEU A 241 3.78 6.20 0.52
N GLY A 242 4.09 7.21 -0.29
CA GLY A 242 3.43 7.47 -1.57
C GLY A 242 3.99 8.65 -2.35
N ASP A 243 4.82 9.51 -1.74
CA ASP A 243 5.58 10.54 -2.44
C ASP A 243 7.02 10.06 -2.61
N ALA A 244 7.45 9.81 -3.85
CA ALA A 244 8.81 9.38 -4.19
C ALA A 244 9.89 10.42 -3.83
N ARG A 245 9.50 11.61 -3.33
CA ARG A 245 10.43 12.66 -2.90
C ARG A 245 10.66 12.74 -1.39
N ASN A 246 10.11 11.87 -0.53
CA ASN A 246 10.13 12.18 0.90
C ASN A 246 9.91 11.00 1.88
N ASP A 247 10.88 10.09 2.03
CA ASP A 247 10.89 9.08 3.13
C ASP A 247 12.12 9.19 4.05
N TYR A 248 12.40 10.41 4.52
CA TYR A 248 13.44 10.63 5.54
C TYR A 248 13.04 10.10 6.93
N SER A 249 11.78 9.73 7.17
CA SER A 249 11.32 9.27 8.49
C SER A 249 11.90 7.90 8.87
N VAL A 250 12.05 6.99 7.91
CA VAL A 250 12.73 5.71 8.15
C VAL A 250 14.22 5.95 8.40
N GLU A 251 14.83 6.89 7.68
CA GLU A 251 16.25 7.25 7.85
C GLU A 251 16.52 7.91 9.21
N ILE A 252 15.72 8.90 9.60
CA ILE A 252 15.80 9.57 10.91
C ILE A 252 15.51 8.58 12.04
N GLY A 253 14.47 7.74 11.89
CA GLY A 253 14.13 6.72 12.87
C GLY A 253 15.25 5.71 13.05
N GLN A 254 15.87 5.23 11.97
CA GLN A 254 17.02 4.33 12.06
C GLN A 254 18.23 5.02 12.68
N TYR A 255 18.52 6.27 12.31
CA TYR A 255 19.62 7.04 12.91
C TYR A 255 19.43 7.21 14.43
N ALA A 256 18.21 7.52 14.87
CA ALA A 256 17.87 7.61 16.29
C ALA A 256 18.10 6.27 17.01
N VAL A 257 17.65 5.15 16.42
CA VAL A 257 17.88 3.80 16.98
C VAL A 257 19.37 3.48 17.09
N ASP A 258 20.16 3.81 16.07
CA ASP A 258 21.59 3.55 16.04
C ASP A 258 22.35 4.35 17.13
N HIS A 259 21.77 5.46 17.61
CA HIS A 259 22.29 6.28 18.71
C HIS A 259 21.60 5.97 20.06
N GLY A 260 20.83 4.89 20.16
CA GLY A 260 20.20 4.45 21.42
C GLY A 260 18.95 5.23 21.84
N PHE A 261 18.34 6.01 20.94
CA PHE A 261 17.11 6.74 21.21
C PHE A 261 15.89 5.84 21.03
N TYR A 262 14.84 6.13 21.79
CA TYR A 262 13.50 5.62 21.56
C TYR A 262 12.90 6.27 20.31
N VAL A 263 12.00 5.56 19.63
CA VAL A 263 11.32 6.08 18.44
C VAL A 263 9.83 6.15 18.66
N GLY A 264 9.28 7.34 18.43
CA GLY A 264 7.86 7.64 18.61
C GLY A 264 7.12 7.89 17.31
N GLN A 265 5.79 7.84 17.35
CA GLN A 265 4.92 8.42 16.32
C GLN A 265 3.56 8.82 16.91
N ASN A 266 2.99 9.94 16.47
CA ASN A 266 1.61 10.31 16.80
C ASN A 266 0.60 9.69 15.82
N GLY A 267 -0.70 9.93 16.03
CA GLY A 267 -1.80 9.56 15.13
C GLY A 267 -2.05 8.07 14.93
N LEU A 268 -1.74 7.25 15.93
CA LEU A 268 -2.16 5.86 15.97
C LEU A 268 -3.70 5.76 16.01
N HIS A 269 -4.27 4.82 15.26
CA HIS A 269 -5.70 4.52 15.24
C HIS A 269 -5.93 2.99 15.21
N GLY A 270 -7.14 2.52 15.50
CA GLY A 270 -7.45 1.09 15.70
C GLY A 270 -7.14 0.19 14.49
N ALA A 271 -7.22 0.74 13.28
CA ALA A 271 -6.86 0.03 12.05
C ALA A 271 -5.35 0.12 11.68
N SER A 272 -4.55 0.84 12.45
CA SER A 272 -3.10 0.93 12.22
C SER A 272 -2.45 -0.44 12.29
N TYR A 273 -1.52 -0.70 11.37
CA TYR A 273 -0.67 -1.89 11.35
C TYR A 273 -1.39 -3.24 11.21
N ILE A 274 -2.66 -3.24 10.79
CA ILE A 274 -3.36 -4.47 10.40
C ILE A 274 -2.64 -5.10 9.20
N GLU A 275 -2.44 -4.33 8.14
CA GLU A 275 -1.72 -4.76 6.94
C GLU A 275 -0.20 -4.62 7.09
N ASP A 276 0.55 -5.49 6.41
CA ASP A 276 2.00 -5.40 6.36
C ASP A 276 2.42 -4.21 5.47
N SER A 277 3.16 -3.27 6.06
CA SER A 277 3.66 -2.06 5.41
C SER A 277 5.12 -1.82 5.74
N GLY A 278 5.83 -1.01 4.92
CA GLY A 278 7.21 -0.60 5.21
C GLY A 278 7.33 0.04 6.59
N ARG A 279 6.34 0.85 6.98
CA ARG A 279 6.24 1.46 8.31
C ARG A 279 6.08 0.44 9.43
N LYS A 280 5.16 -0.52 9.29
CA LYS A 280 5.01 -1.62 10.26
C LYS A 280 6.32 -2.40 10.42
N THR A 281 7.00 -2.65 9.30
CA THR A 281 8.28 -3.36 9.27
C THR A 281 9.38 -2.59 9.99
N ALA A 282 9.45 -1.27 9.80
CA ALA A 282 10.39 -0.40 10.48
C ALA A 282 10.16 -0.40 11.99
N PHE A 283 8.93 -0.18 12.47
CA PHE A 283 8.63 -0.20 13.90
C PHE A 283 8.86 -1.57 14.54
N LEU A 284 8.51 -2.68 13.87
CA LEU A 284 8.82 -4.03 14.37
C LEU A 284 10.32 -4.33 14.40
N LYS A 285 11.12 -3.71 13.53
CA LYS A 285 12.58 -3.82 13.56
C LYS A 285 13.13 -3.01 14.73
N TRP A 286 12.74 -1.73 14.84
CA TRP A 286 13.19 -0.83 15.89
C TRP A 286 12.77 -1.30 17.28
N SER A 287 11.58 -1.89 17.43
CA SER A 287 11.10 -2.41 18.72
C SER A 287 11.98 -3.51 19.33
N LYS A 288 12.88 -4.11 18.54
CA LYS A 288 13.85 -5.11 18.99
C LYS A 288 15.14 -4.48 19.52
N GLN A 289 15.38 -3.22 19.19
CA GLN A 289 16.61 -2.49 19.47
C GLN A 289 16.38 -1.35 20.45
N THR A 290 15.16 -0.79 20.48
CA THR A 290 14.79 0.36 21.28
C THR A 290 13.32 0.31 21.69
N ARG A 291 12.89 1.26 22.53
CA ARG A 291 11.49 1.39 22.92
C ARG A 291 10.70 2.19 21.90
N ILE A 292 9.45 1.77 21.71
CA ILE A 292 8.53 2.38 20.75
C ILE A 292 7.40 3.10 21.48
N VAL A 293 7.10 4.29 21.01
CA VAL A 293 6.17 5.21 21.66
C VAL A 293 5.08 5.65 20.69
N PHE A 294 3.81 5.57 21.10
CA PHE A 294 2.70 6.03 20.26
C PHE A 294 1.77 7.01 20.97
N GLU A 295 1.23 7.94 20.21
CA GLU A 295 0.22 8.91 20.64
C GLU A 295 -0.99 8.90 19.70
N THR A 296 -2.20 9.10 20.24
CA THR A 296 -3.41 9.33 19.44
C THR A 296 -3.61 10.82 19.16
N LEU A 297 -4.29 11.18 18.06
CA LEU A 297 -4.56 12.59 17.70
C LEU A 297 -5.99 13.05 17.97
N GLY A 298 -6.82 12.18 18.56
CA GLY A 298 -8.23 12.44 18.87
C GLY A 298 -8.79 11.33 19.77
N ASP A 299 -10.02 11.56 20.25
CA ASP A 299 -10.73 10.67 21.15
C ASP A 299 -11.28 9.42 20.46
N ALA A 300 -11.22 8.29 21.17
CA ALA A 300 -11.64 7.00 20.64
C ALA A 300 -13.16 6.94 20.42
N GLY A 301 -13.58 6.30 19.33
CA GLY A 301 -14.98 6.07 18.96
C GLY A 301 -15.70 7.28 18.32
N THR A 302 -15.23 8.50 18.56
CA THR A 302 -15.92 9.75 18.16
C THR A 302 -15.11 10.59 17.19
N SER A 303 -13.78 10.64 17.33
CA SER A 303 -12.94 11.36 16.38
C SER A 303 -12.72 10.59 15.08
N THR A 304 -12.43 11.35 14.03
CA THR A 304 -11.92 10.81 12.77
C THR A 304 -10.50 11.30 12.49
N GLN A 305 -9.67 10.44 11.93
CA GLN A 305 -8.30 10.78 11.56
C GLN A 305 -8.38 11.74 10.38
N TYR A 306 -7.99 13.00 10.64
CA TYR A 306 -8.05 14.10 9.68
C TYR A 306 -9.44 14.30 9.02
N GLY A 307 -10.53 14.02 9.74
CA GLY A 307 -11.89 14.23 9.22
C GLY A 307 -12.42 13.13 8.30
N LYS A 308 -11.72 12.00 8.15
CA LYS A 308 -12.00 11.03 7.05
C LYS A 308 -12.29 9.59 7.47
N LYS A 309 -11.67 9.08 8.55
CA LYS A 309 -11.83 7.69 9.00
C LYS A 309 -11.97 7.62 10.52
N PRO A 310 -12.90 6.82 11.09
CA PRO A 310 -13.00 6.66 12.54
C PRO A 310 -11.68 6.22 13.17
N LEU A 311 -11.35 6.76 14.34
CA LEU A 311 -10.15 6.34 15.09
C LEU A 311 -10.25 4.91 15.63
N GLY A 312 -11.46 4.36 15.75
CA GLY A 312 -11.72 3.08 16.42
C GLY A 312 -11.86 3.23 17.94
N SER A 313 -12.21 2.14 18.62
CA SER A 313 -12.30 2.07 20.08
C SER A 313 -10.92 2.16 20.73
N LEU A 314 -10.87 2.53 22.01
CA LEU A 314 -9.61 2.59 22.76
C LEU A 314 -8.93 1.22 22.80
N ARG A 315 -9.73 0.14 22.87
CA ARG A 315 -9.19 -1.22 22.83
C ARG A 315 -8.49 -1.52 21.50
N GLU A 316 -9.10 -1.17 20.37
CA GLU A 316 -8.48 -1.38 19.06
C GLU A 316 -7.20 -0.56 18.89
N ILE A 317 -7.13 0.64 19.48
CA ILE A 317 -5.93 1.48 19.48
C ILE A 317 -4.81 0.83 20.30
N VAL A 318 -5.12 0.31 21.50
CA VAL A 318 -4.17 -0.47 22.30
C VAL A 318 -3.67 -1.69 21.54
N ASP A 319 -4.58 -2.42 20.89
CA ASP A 319 -4.23 -3.57 20.06
C ASP A 319 -3.33 -3.15 18.87
N ALA A 320 -3.58 -1.99 18.26
CA ALA A 320 -2.74 -1.45 17.19
C ALA A 320 -1.32 -1.12 17.67
N ALA A 321 -1.18 -0.60 18.90
CA ALA A 321 0.12 -0.36 19.52
C ALA A 321 0.86 -1.69 19.75
N ASN A 322 0.14 -2.71 20.24
CA ASN A 322 0.68 -4.05 20.46
C ASN A 322 1.12 -4.74 19.15
N ARG A 323 0.46 -4.50 18.00
CA ARG A 323 0.86 -5.07 16.68
C ARG A 323 2.28 -4.70 16.24
N VAL A 324 2.84 -3.63 16.80
CA VAL A 324 4.20 -3.15 16.51
C VAL A 324 5.09 -3.14 17.77
N ASN A 325 4.71 -3.90 18.80
CA ASN A 325 5.44 -4.01 20.06
C ASN A 325 5.73 -2.63 20.71
N ALA A 326 4.71 -1.76 20.72
CA ALA A 326 4.80 -0.50 21.43
C ALA A 326 5.07 -0.73 22.93
N HIS A 327 5.91 0.12 23.50
CA HIS A 327 6.22 0.12 24.92
C HIS A 327 5.36 1.14 25.66
N TYR A 328 5.12 2.29 25.03
CA TYR A 328 4.34 3.37 25.65
C TYR A 328 3.25 3.84 24.71
N LEU A 329 2.04 4.03 25.25
CA LEU A 329 0.89 4.56 24.52
C LEU A 329 0.33 5.77 25.26
N LEU A 330 -0.08 6.77 24.47
CA LEU A 330 -0.68 8.02 24.91
C LEU A 330 -2.06 8.12 24.28
N PRO A 331 -3.08 7.54 24.91
CA PRO A 331 -4.47 7.75 24.53
C PRO A 331 -4.87 9.20 24.75
N TYR A 332 -5.90 9.64 24.03
CA TYR A 332 -6.36 11.02 24.15
C TYR A 332 -6.87 11.27 25.59
N PRO A 333 -6.70 12.48 26.14
CA PRO A 333 -6.89 12.69 27.59
C PRO A 333 -8.29 12.33 28.08
N VAL A 334 -9.32 12.62 27.26
CA VAL A 334 -10.70 12.27 27.57
C VAL A 334 -10.91 10.76 27.67
N ASP A 335 -10.20 9.95 26.88
CA ASP A 335 -10.34 8.50 26.90
C ASP A 335 -9.76 7.91 28.20
N VAL A 336 -8.67 8.51 28.69
CA VAL A 336 -8.09 8.14 29.99
C VAL A 336 -9.02 8.54 31.14
N LEU A 337 -9.66 9.72 31.04
CA LEU A 337 -10.62 10.20 32.04
C LEU A 337 -11.87 9.32 32.10
N LYS A 338 -12.45 8.95 30.95
CA LYS A 338 -13.55 7.98 30.86
C LYS A 338 -13.17 6.64 31.51
N GLY A 339 -11.93 6.18 31.35
CA GLY A 339 -11.45 4.97 32.02
C GLY A 339 -11.05 5.14 33.49
N THR A 340 -11.20 6.33 34.08
CA THR A 340 -10.80 6.63 35.46
C THR A 340 -12.01 6.65 36.39
N LYS A 341 -12.05 5.75 37.36
CA LYS A 341 -13.15 5.65 38.33
C LYS A 341 -13.39 6.98 39.05
N GLY A 342 -14.67 7.34 39.20
CA GLY A 342 -15.10 8.57 39.88
C GLY A 342 -15.19 9.80 38.96
N GLN A 343 -14.89 9.67 37.66
CA GLN A 343 -15.23 10.70 36.67
C GLN A 343 -16.72 10.60 36.29
N ALA A 344 -17.32 11.75 35.93
CA ALA A 344 -18.75 11.84 35.63
C ALA A 344 -19.15 11.02 34.38
N ASP A 345 -18.23 10.87 33.44
CA ASP A 345 -18.36 10.10 32.19
C ASP A 345 -17.61 8.76 32.26
N TYR A 346 -17.47 8.19 33.46
CA TYR A 346 -16.79 6.91 33.63
C TYR A 346 -17.44 5.80 32.79
N ASP A 347 -16.60 5.11 32.02
CA ASP A 347 -16.98 4.02 31.14
C ASP A 347 -16.12 2.77 31.44
N PRO A 348 -16.75 1.66 31.88
CA PRO A 348 -16.07 0.40 32.13
C PRO A 348 -15.30 -0.18 30.93
N GLU A 349 -15.72 0.08 29.69
CA GLU A 349 -15.01 -0.39 28.49
C GLU A 349 -13.67 0.34 28.31
N PHE A 350 -13.66 1.65 28.57
CA PHE A 350 -12.43 2.45 28.56
C PHE A 350 -11.50 1.99 29.69
N ALA A 351 -12.04 1.76 30.89
CA ALA A 351 -11.25 1.24 32.01
C ALA A 351 -10.64 -0.14 31.68
N ALA A 352 -11.42 -1.04 31.07
CA ALA A 352 -10.93 -2.36 30.63
C ALA A 352 -9.85 -2.25 29.54
N ALA A 353 -9.98 -1.30 28.62
CA ALA A 353 -8.97 -1.04 27.60
C ALA A 353 -7.67 -0.46 28.18
N LEU A 354 -7.76 0.46 29.15
CA LEU A 354 -6.60 0.97 29.88
C LEU A 354 -5.88 -0.16 30.62
N ALA A 355 -6.63 -0.97 31.37
CA ALA A 355 -6.09 -2.12 32.09
C ALA A 355 -5.45 -3.14 31.15
N HIS A 356 -6.02 -3.34 29.96
CA HIS A 356 -5.40 -4.17 28.93
C HIS A 356 -4.07 -3.59 28.46
N GLY A 357 -4.00 -2.29 28.16
CA GLY A 357 -2.76 -1.65 27.74
C GLY A 357 -1.68 -1.69 28.83
N ALA A 358 -2.05 -1.42 30.09
CA ALA A 358 -1.15 -1.53 31.23
C ALA A 358 -0.53 -2.93 31.38
N ARG A 359 -1.30 -3.99 31.07
CA ARG A 359 -0.80 -5.38 31.11
C ARG A 359 0.00 -5.80 29.88
N THR A 360 -0.23 -5.19 28.71
CA THR A 360 0.27 -5.73 27.44
C THR A 360 1.41 -4.93 26.80
N LEU A 361 1.44 -3.62 26.98
CA LEU A 361 2.47 -2.77 26.42
C LEU A 361 3.84 -3.10 27.04
N GLY A 362 4.88 -3.16 26.20
CA GLY A 362 6.25 -3.46 26.62
C GLY A 362 6.52 -4.92 27.02
N GLN A 363 5.55 -5.85 26.92
CA GLN A 363 5.74 -7.26 27.29
C GLN A 363 6.40 -8.13 26.20
N GLY A 364 6.80 -7.55 25.07
CA GLY A 364 7.54 -8.28 24.02
C GLY A 364 6.84 -9.53 23.47
N GLY A 365 5.51 -9.55 23.44
CA GLY A 365 4.72 -10.72 23.01
C GLY A 365 4.55 -11.82 24.05
N LYS A 366 5.09 -11.67 25.27
CA LYS A 366 4.84 -12.57 26.42
C LYS A 366 3.63 -12.10 27.21
N THR A 367 2.42 -12.37 26.75
CA THR A 367 1.23 -12.30 27.62
C THR A 367 0.88 -13.70 28.12
N THR A 368 1.02 -13.87 29.42
CA THR A 368 0.63 -15.04 30.23
C THR A 368 -0.86 -15.33 30.05
N THR A 369 -1.15 -16.57 29.70
CA THR A 369 -2.47 -17.19 29.73
C THR A 369 -2.94 -17.36 31.17
N GLN A 370 -3.94 -16.60 31.60
CA GLN A 370 -4.98 -17.06 32.53
C GLN A 370 -6.13 -16.03 32.63
N GLU A 371 -7.35 -16.56 32.65
CA GLU A 371 -8.63 -15.92 33.00
C GLU A 371 -9.25 -14.92 32.00
N THR A 372 -10.01 -15.45 31.04
CA THR A 372 -11.49 -15.55 31.19
C THR A 372 -12.06 -16.29 29.99
N SER A 373 -12.61 -17.45 30.28
CA SER A 373 -13.42 -18.27 29.37
C SER A 373 -14.74 -17.57 29.09
N GLN A 374 -14.97 -17.15 27.84
CA GLN A 374 -16.25 -17.30 27.14
C GLN A 374 -16.06 -16.91 25.66
N VAL A 375 -16.34 -17.89 24.79
CA VAL A 375 -16.29 -17.86 23.30
C VAL A 375 -14.88 -17.76 22.68
N VAL A 376 -14.36 -18.90 22.19
CA VAL A 376 -13.16 -19.00 21.33
C VAL A 376 -13.61 -19.51 19.95
N PRO A 377 -13.29 -18.79 18.86
CA PRO A 377 -12.17 -19.17 17.98
C PRO A 377 -11.40 -17.92 17.50
N GLY A 378 -10.10 -17.77 17.64
CA GLY A 378 -9.02 -18.73 17.42
C GLY A 378 -8.00 -18.03 16.50
N ASN A 379 -7.09 -17.25 17.09
CA ASN A 379 -6.03 -16.53 16.39
C ASN A 379 -4.68 -16.97 16.99
N ARG A 380 -3.75 -17.52 16.21
CA ARG A 380 -2.29 -17.64 16.49
C ARG A 380 -1.58 -18.52 15.45
N ALA A 381 -0.60 -17.99 14.73
CA ALA A 381 0.55 -18.74 14.17
C ALA A 381 1.57 -17.76 13.53
N ARG A 382 2.42 -17.11 14.34
CA ARG A 382 3.75 -16.66 13.86
C ARG A 382 4.86 -16.85 14.88
N ASP A 383 4.54 -17.15 16.15
CA ASP A 383 5.49 -17.56 17.20
C ASP A 383 5.11 -18.89 17.92
N SER A 384 4.24 -19.74 17.32
CA SER A 384 4.04 -21.10 17.83
C SER A 384 5.14 -22.02 17.31
N GLU A 385 5.58 -23.00 18.10
CA GLU A 385 6.37 -24.12 17.58
C GLU A 385 5.70 -24.73 16.33
N PRO A 386 6.48 -25.33 15.39
CA PRO A 386 5.90 -26.03 14.24
C PRO A 386 4.88 -27.06 14.73
N SER A 387 3.60 -26.84 14.42
CA SER A 387 2.51 -27.69 14.88
C SER A 387 1.86 -28.42 13.72
N TRP A 388 1.66 -29.72 13.90
CA TRP A 388 0.85 -30.54 13.01
C TRP A 388 -0.67 -30.29 13.19
N LEU A 389 -1.07 -29.61 14.27
CA LEU A 389 -2.44 -29.19 14.56
C LEU A 389 -2.55 -27.67 14.47
N MET A 390 -3.00 -27.18 13.32
CA MET A 390 -3.30 -25.77 13.12
C MET A 390 -4.61 -25.38 13.81
N PRO A 391 -4.80 -24.12 14.23
CA PRO A 391 -6.07 -23.69 14.81
C PRO A 391 -7.23 -23.87 13.82
N PRO A 392 -8.42 -24.31 14.27
CA PRO A 392 -9.57 -24.47 13.39
C PRO A 392 -10.07 -23.12 12.88
N VAL A 393 -10.45 -23.09 11.60
CA VAL A 393 -11.10 -21.95 10.95
C VAL A 393 -12.49 -22.37 10.49
N LYS A 394 -13.49 -21.51 10.73
CA LYS A 394 -14.89 -21.74 10.36
C LYS A 394 -15.27 -20.92 9.13
N GLY A 395 -16.12 -21.49 8.28
CA GLY A 395 -16.71 -20.80 7.12
C GLY A 395 -17.74 -21.69 6.42
N PRO A 396 -18.58 -21.13 5.53
CA PRO A 396 -19.53 -21.92 4.76
C PRO A 396 -18.82 -23.01 3.94
N ASN A 397 -19.35 -24.23 4.04
CA ASN A 397 -18.83 -25.42 3.38
C ASN A 397 -17.35 -25.76 3.68
N LEU A 398 -16.77 -25.17 4.74
CA LEU A 398 -15.39 -25.39 5.17
C LEU A 398 -15.38 -26.24 6.44
N HIS A 399 -14.55 -27.28 6.45
CA HIS A 399 -14.47 -28.23 7.54
C HIS A 399 -13.02 -28.38 8.02
N TYR A 400 -12.83 -28.25 9.34
CA TYR A 400 -11.58 -28.63 9.99
C TYR A 400 -11.57 -30.12 10.30
N LYS A 401 -10.48 -30.79 9.89
CA LYS A 401 -10.31 -32.23 10.04
C LYS A 401 -8.90 -32.56 10.48
N THR A 402 -8.75 -33.75 11.03
CA THR A 402 -7.45 -34.34 11.36
C THR A 402 -7.40 -35.77 10.82
N PHE A 403 -6.19 -36.28 10.59
CA PHE A 403 -5.94 -37.69 10.30
C PHE A 403 -4.70 -38.16 11.07
N ASP A 404 -4.58 -39.46 11.31
CA ASP A 404 -3.41 -40.05 11.96
C ASP A 404 -2.27 -40.21 10.96
N SER A 405 -1.15 -39.53 11.21
CA SER A 405 0.04 -39.56 10.37
C SER A 405 1.13 -40.41 11.01
N LYS A 406 1.63 -41.41 10.28
CA LYS A 406 2.73 -42.25 10.76
C LYS A 406 4.04 -41.47 10.68
N ALA A 407 4.26 -40.74 9.59
CA ALA A 407 5.45 -39.93 9.41
C ALA A 407 5.59 -38.81 10.44
N ALA A 408 4.49 -38.14 10.80
CA ALA A 408 4.51 -37.11 11.85
C ALA A 408 4.51 -37.67 13.28
N GLY A 409 4.22 -38.97 13.45
CA GLY A 409 4.04 -39.62 14.75
C GLY A 409 2.84 -39.10 15.56
N GLN A 410 1.93 -38.35 14.93
CA GLN A 410 0.80 -37.68 15.60
C GLN A 410 -0.33 -37.36 14.62
N LYS A 411 -1.42 -36.78 15.12
CA LYS A 411 -2.51 -36.28 14.27
C LYS A 411 -2.07 -35.04 13.50
N VAL A 412 -2.42 -34.99 12.22
CA VAL A 412 -2.18 -33.85 11.33
C VAL A 412 -3.49 -33.22 10.91
N SER A 413 -3.61 -31.91 11.07
CA SER A 413 -4.78 -31.13 10.67
C SER A 413 -4.76 -30.74 9.20
N TYR A 414 -5.93 -30.67 8.57
CA TYR A 414 -6.16 -30.00 7.29
C TYR A 414 -7.53 -29.32 7.30
N LEU A 415 -7.70 -28.29 6.47
CA LEU A 415 -9.03 -27.77 6.16
C LEU A 415 -9.48 -28.31 4.82
N ILE A 416 -10.76 -28.62 4.69
CA ILE A 416 -11.36 -29.07 3.44
C ILE A 416 -12.62 -28.28 3.14
N TYR A 417 -12.68 -27.75 1.93
CA TYR A 417 -13.87 -27.16 1.34
C TYR A 417 -14.59 -28.21 0.49
N LEU A 418 -15.88 -28.39 0.74
CA LEU A 418 -16.76 -29.24 -0.07
C LEU A 418 -17.69 -28.33 -0.90
N PRO A 419 -17.92 -28.59 -2.20
CA PRO A 419 -18.74 -27.69 -2.99
C PRO A 419 -20.21 -27.73 -2.56
N PRO A 420 -21.00 -26.65 -2.77
CA PRO A 420 -22.44 -26.66 -2.53
C PRO A 420 -23.11 -27.87 -3.19
N GLY A 421 -24.03 -28.51 -2.45
CA GLY A 421 -24.72 -29.71 -2.90
C GLY A 421 -23.88 -31.00 -2.86
N TYR A 422 -22.68 -30.99 -2.26
CA TYR A 422 -21.86 -32.20 -2.09
C TYR A 422 -22.69 -33.32 -1.46
N GLU A 423 -23.26 -33.14 -0.26
CA GLU A 423 -24.03 -34.19 0.43
C GLU A 423 -25.23 -34.71 -0.39
N ALA A 424 -25.92 -33.83 -1.12
CA ALA A 424 -27.08 -34.19 -1.93
C ALA A 424 -26.75 -34.91 -3.26
N SER A 425 -25.48 -34.92 -3.69
CA SER A 425 -25.07 -35.35 -5.03
C SER A 425 -24.91 -36.87 -5.24
N GLY A 426 -25.26 -37.71 -4.26
CA GLY A 426 -25.25 -39.17 -4.40
C GLY A 426 -23.86 -39.78 -4.66
N GLN A 427 -23.59 -40.27 -5.87
CA GLN A 427 -22.32 -40.94 -6.23
C GLN A 427 -21.33 -40.04 -6.99
N ARG A 428 -21.63 -38.73 -7.17
CA ARG A 428 -20.76 -37.81 -7.90
C ARG A 428 -19.38 -37.68 -7.25
N ARG A 429 -18.33 -37.76 -8.08
CA ARG A 429 -16.93 -37.54 -7.68
C ARG A 429 -16.41 -36.18 -8.20
N TYR A 430 -15.59 -35.52 -7.41
CA TYR A 430 -15.16 -34.14 -7.60
C TYR A 430 -13.65 -34.03 -7.82
N PRO A 431 -13.18 -33.15 -8.73
CA PRO A 431 -11.76 -32.81 -8.81
C PRO A 431 -11.30 -32.15 -7.50
N VAL A 432 -10.00 -32.24 -7.23
CA VAL A 432 -9.38 -31.78 -5.98
C VAL A 432 -8.26 -30.79 -6.25
N VAL A 433 -8.31 -29.65 -5.57
CA VAL A 433 -7.22 -28.68 -5.52
C VAL A 433 -6.55 -28.78 -4.15
N TYR A 434 -5.26 -29.13 -4.12
CA TYR A 434 -4.44 -29.02 -2.91
C TYR A 434 -3.82 -27.64 -2.88
N TRP A 435 -4.19 -26.82 -1.89
CA TRP A 435 -3.75 -25.43 -1.77
C TRP A 435 -2.72 -25.28 -0.65
N LEU A 436 -1.57 -24.71 -0.99
CA LEU A 436 -0.41 -24.54 -0.12
C LEU A 436 -0.27 -23.09 0.34
N HIS A 437 -0.27 -22.88 1.66
CA HIS A 437 -0.14 -21.56 2.27
C HIS A 437 1.29 -20.99 2.18
N GLY A 438 1.39 -19.66 2.31
CA GLY A 438 2.67 -18.96 2.43
C GLY A 438 3.40 -19.20 3.76
N ILE A 439 4.55 -18.56 3.92
CA ILE A 439 5.31 -18.65 5.17
C ILE A 439 4.47 -18.13 6.35
N GLY A 440 4.55 -18.80 7.49
CA GLY A 440 3.74 -18.47 8.68
C GLY A 440 2.52 -19.37 8.90
N GLY A 441 2.09 -20.19 7.94
CA GLY A 441 1.00 -21.14 8.17
C GLY A 441 -0.40 -20.54 8.28
N SER A 442 -0.59 -19.25 7.97
CA SER A 442 -1.89 -18.59 8.23
C SER A 442 -3.06 -19.20 7.46
N GLN A 443 -4.14 -19.53 8.17
CA GLN A 443 -5.41 -20.00 7.62
C GLN A 443 -6.48 -18.88 7.55
N GLN A 444 -6.15 -17.64 7.94
CA GLN A 444 -7.12 -16.54 8.04
C GLN A 444 -7.76 -16.15 6.69
N GLY A 445 -7.02 -16.29 5.58
CA GLY A 445 -7.52 -15.97 4.24
C GLY A 445 -8.41 -17.05 3.64
N VAL A 446 -8.52 -18.22 4.27
CA VAL A 446 -9.23 -19.39 3.73
C VAL A 446 -10.72 -19.12 3.54
N PRO A 447 -11.48 -18.54 4.51
CA PRO A 447 -12.89 -18.26 4.32
C PRO A 447 -13.18 -17.30 3.16
N ALA A 448 -12.33 -16.28 2.97
CA ALA A 448 -12.47 -15.34 1.86
C ALA A 448 -12.21 -16.02 0.51
N MET A 449 -11.24 -16.93 0.44
CA MET A 449 -10.98 -17.75 -0.74
C MET A 449 -12.16 -18.69 -1.05
N THR A 450 -12.66 -19.43 -0.07
CA THR A 450 -13.75 -20.38 -0.30
C THR A 450 -15.08 -19.70 -0.62
N ALA A 451 -15.31 -18.48 -0.11
CA ALA A 451 -16.46 -17.66 -0.52
C ALA A 451 -16.38 -17.27 -2.01
N ARG A 452 -15.20 -16.89 -2.49
CA ARG A 452 -14.98 -16.59 -3.93
C ARG A 452 -15.14 -17.84 -4.80
N LEU A 453 -14.61 -18.97 -4.35
CA LEU A 453 -14.79 -20.26 -5.03
C LEU A 453 -16.26 -20.67 -5.08
N THR A 454 -17.00 -20.51 -3.98
CA THR A 454 -18.45 -20.78 -3.93
C THR A 454 -19.19 -19.93 -4.95
N SER A 455 -18.92 -18.62 -4.95
CA SER A 455 -19.54 -17.68 -5.90
C SER A 455 -19.20 -18.05 -7.36
N ALA A 456 -17.98 -18.50 -7.62
CA ALA A 456 -17.56 -18.93 -8.97
C ALA A 456 -18.22 -20.25 -9.40
N ILE A 457 -18.42 -21.20 -8.47
CA ILE A 457 -19.14 -22.45 -8.72
C ILE A 457 -20.62 -22.16 -9.03
N GLU A 458 -21.27 -21.34 -8.20
CA GLU A 458 -22.68 -20.96 -8.37
C GLU A 458 -22.90 -20.16 -9.66
N ALA A 459 -21.94 -19.32 -10.04
CA ALA A 459 -21.96 -18.59 -11.31
C ALA A 459 -21.52 -19.42 -12.53
N GLY A 460 -21.20 -20.71 -12.37
CA GLY A 460 -20.78 -21.60 -13.46
C GLY A 460 -19.42 -21.26 -14.08
N LYS A 461 -18.58 -20.47 -13.41
CA LYS A 461 -17.25 -20.04 -13.87
C LYS A 461 -16.16 -21.11 -13.67
N THR A 462 -16.41 -22.06 -12.79
CA THR A 462 -15.56 -23.24 -12.50
C THR A 462 -16.46 -24.42 -12.15
N PRO A 463 -16.10 -25.69 -12.46
CA PRO A 463 -16.90 -26.81 -12.01
C PRO A 463 -16.88 -26.92 -10.47
N PRO A 464 -17.92 -27.54 -9.87
CA PRO A 464 -17.87 -27.96 -8.48
C PRO A 464 -16.62 -28.80 -8.20
N LEU A 465 -15.85 -28.44 -7.17
CA LEU A 465 -14.59 -29.08 -6.82
C LEU A 465 -14.37 -29.09 -5.31
N ILE A 466 -13.51 -29.99 -4.84
CA ILE A 466 -13.01 -30.03 -3.47
C ILE A 466 -11.72 -29.22 -3.40
N MET A 467 -11.54 -28.42 -2.35
CA MET A 467 -10.27 -27.73 -2.09
C MET A 467 -9.73 -28.11 -0.71
N VAL A 468 -8.52 -28.67 -0.67
CA VAL A 468 -7.83 -29.11 0.55
C VAL A 468 -6.72 -28.11 0.87
N PHE A 469 -6.82 -27.45 2.01
CA PHE A 469 -5.76 -26.56 2.50
C PHE A 469 -4.81 -27.37 3.37
N VAL A 470 -3.60 -27.59 2.84
CA VAL A 470 -2.58 -28.45 3.44
C VAL A 470 -1.92 -27.75 4.62
N ASN A 471 -1.67 -28.47 5.72
CA ASN A 471 -0.77 -27.98 6.77
C ASN A 471 0.69 -28.17 6.31
N GLY A 472 1.27 -27.08 5.82
CA GLY A 472 2.67 -27.03 5.39
C GLY A 472 3.65 -26.60 6.48
N MET A 473 3.22 -26.42 7.73
CA MET A 473 4.00 -25.80 8.81
C MET A 473 4.52 -24.38 8.50
N ILE A 474 5.05 -23.69 9.52
CA ILE A 474 5.38 -22.27 9.42
C ILE A 474 6.53 -21.98 8.42
N ARG A 475 7.54 -22.85 8.31
CA ARG A 475 8.78 -22.61 7.52
C ARG A 475 9.37 -23.84 6.80
N SER A 476 8.57 -24.87 6.52
CA SER A 476 9.08 -26.16 6.00
C SER A 476 9.69 -26.10 4.59
N SER A 477 9.44 -25.03 3.83
CA SER A 477 9.72 -24.99 2.39
C SER A 477 9.08 -26.15 1.59
N TYR A 478 8.06 -26.81 2.16
CA TYR A 478 7.37 -27.98 1.61
C TYR A 478 8.32 -29.14 1.25
N VAL A 479 9.33 -29.38 2.09
CA VAL A 479 10.21 -30.55 2.03
C VAL A 479 10.22 -31.26 3.38
N ASP A 480 10.72 -32.48 3.39
CA ASP A 480 11.09 -33.15 4.63
C ASP A 480 12.35 -32.46 5.19
N SER A 481 12.34 -32.04 6.45
CA SER A 481 13.54 -31.43 7.05
C SER A 481 14.67 -32.47 7.14
N ALA A 482 15.91 -32.02 6.98
CA ALA A 482 17.09 -32.89 7.01
C ALA A 482 17.26 -33.62 8.35
N ASP A 483 16.76 -33.04 9.44
CA ASP A 483 16.74 -33.67 10.78
C ASP A 483 15.56 -34.63 10.99
N GLY A 484 14.69 -34.81 9.98
CA GLY A 484 13.54 -35.69 10.00
C GLY A 484 12.36 -35.24 10.88
N LYS A 485 12.46 -34.09 11.56
CA LYS A 485 11.42 -33.62 12.49
C LYS A 485 10.18 -33.05 11.81
N MET A 486 10.32 -32.57 10.58
CA MET A 486 9.25 -31.98 9.79
C MET A 486 9.13 -32.69 8.43
N PRO A 487 8.60 -33.93 8.39
CA PRO A 487 8.42 -34.69 7.15
C PRO A 487 7.22 -34.18 6.31
N VAL A 488 7.21 -32.89 5.94
CA VAL A 488 6.06 -32.22 5.31
C VAL A 488 5.69 -32.78 3.95
N GLU A 489 6.67 -33.16 3.14
CA GLU A 489 6.40 -33.76 1.83
C GLU A 489 5.87 -35.17 2.00
N THR A 490 6.50 -36.00 2.84
CA THR A 490 6.04 -37.36 3.10
C THR A 490 4.61 -37.38 3.64
N VAL A 491 4.32 -36.58 4.67
CA VAL A 491 2.97 -36.45 5.25
C VAL A 491 1.95 -36.01 4.21
N SER A 492 2.29 -35.03 3.37
CA SER A 492 1.32 -34.46 2.43
C SER A 492 1.08 -35.38 1.22
N ILE A 493 2.15 -35.92 0.63
CA ILE A 493 2.09 -36.69 -0.60
C ILE A 493 1.71 -38.14 -0.35
N GLN A 494 2.31 -38.79 0.66
CA GLN A 494 2.15 -40.23 0.88
C GLN A 494 1.00 -40.57 1.84
N GLU A 495 0.54 -39.62 2.66
CA GLU A 495 -0.51 -39.90 3.67
C GLU A 495 -1.76 -39.05 3.47
N LEU A 496 -1.66 -37.72 3.38
CA LEU A 496 -2.82 -36.83 3.26
C LEU A 496 -3.58 -37.04 1.94
N ILE A 497 -2.90 -37.16 0.80
CA ILE A 497 -3.57 -37.40 -0.49
C ILE A 497 -4.37 -38.73 -0.46
N PRO A 498 -3.77 -39.89 -0.11
CA PRO A 498 -4.53 -41.13 0.03
C PRO A 498 -5.65 -41.06 1.07
N HIS A 499 -5.42 -40.40 2.20
CA HIS A 499 -6.45 -40.19 3.24
C HIS A 499 -7.66 -39.44 2.67
N VAL A 500 -7.44 -38.36 1.92
CA VAL A 500 -8.50 -37.57 1.30
C VAL A 500 -9.24 -38.38 0.23
N ASP A 501 -8.54 -39.12 -0.62
CA ASP A 501 -9.17 -39.96 -1.66
C ASP A 501 -10.00 -41.11 -1.08
N ALA A 502 -9.59 -41.66 0.06
CA ALA A 502 -10.33 -42.70 0.78
C ALA A 502 -11.54 -42.15 1.55
N THR A 503 -11.45 -40.91 2.04
CA THR A 503 -12.46 -40.30 2.92
C THR A 503 -13.53 -39.53 2.13
N TYR A 504 -13.19 -38.95 0.99
CA TYR A 504 -14.07 -38.06 0.22
C TYR A 504 -14.30 -38.59 -1.20
N ARG A 505 -15.40 -38.17 -1.83
CA ARG A 505 -15.73 -38.53 -3.22
C ARG A 505 -14.87 -37.73 -4.20
N THR A 506 -13.58 -38.02 -4.23
CA THR A 506 -12.63 -37.39 -5.15
C THR A 506 -12.60 -38.11 -6.48
N GLN A 507 -12.22 -37.38 -7.54
CA GLN A 507 -11.67 -37.95 -8.76
C GLN A 507 -10.19 -38.26 -8.49
N ALA A 508 -9.94 -39.42 -7.84
CA ALA A 508 -8.63 -39.90 -7.40
C ALA A 508 -7.69 -40.29 -8.56
N THR A 509 -7.46 -39.36 -9.49
CA THR A 509 -6.61 -39.54 -10.67
C THR A 509 -5.74 -38.29 -10.83
N ARG A 510 -4.65 -38.43 -11.59
CA ARG A 510 -3.82 -37.29 -11.98
C ARG A 510 -4.66 -36.15 -12.57
N ALA A 511 -5.51 -36.46 -13.54
CA ALA A 511 -6.29 -35.46 -14.28
C ALA A 511 -7.34 -34.76 -13.40
N GLY A 512 -7.78 -35.40 -12.31
CA GLY A 512 -8.66 -34.83 -11.31
C GLY A 512 -7.96 -34.01 -10.23
N ARG A 513 -6.63 -33.85 -10.25
CA ARG A 513 -5.85 -33.23 -9.17
C ARG A 513 -5.00 -32.05 -9.64
N MET A 514 -5.15 -30.92 -8.95
CA MET A 514 -4.32 -29.73 -9.10
C MET A 514 -3.53 -29.44 -7.83
N ILE A 515 -2.28 -28.98 -7.99
CA ILE A 515 -1.52 -28.34 -6.91
C ILE A 515 -1.49 -26.83 -7.12
N GLU A 516 -1.88 -26.07 -6.10
CA GLU A 516 -1.82 -24.62 -6.10
C GLU A 516 -1.15 -24.09 -4.83
N GLY A 517 -0.46 -22.95 -4.87
CA GLY A 517 0.01 -22.34 -3.64
C GLY A 517 0.51 -20.92 -3.77
N PHE A 518 0.62 -20.23 -2.63
CA PHE A 518 1.04 -18.82 -2.53
C PHE A 518 2.40 -18.64 -1.83
N SER A 519 3.29 -17.79 -2.36
CA SER A 519 4.57 -17.44 -1.70
C SER A 519 5.45 -18.67 -1.43
N MET A 520 5.74 -19.02 -0.17
CA MET A 520 6.37 -20.30 0.19
C MET A 520 5.60 -21.50 -0.40
N GLY A 521 4.27 -21.47 -0.36
CA GLY A 521 3.40 -22.45 -0.98
C GLY A 521 3.41 -22.41 -2.49
N GLY A 522 3.67 -21.26 -3.12
CA GLY A 522 3.87 -21.18 -4.57
C GLY A 522 5.18 -21.86 -5.00
N GLY A 523 6.23 -21.70 -4.20
CA GLY A 523 7.46 -22.49 -4.32
C GLY A 523 7.21 -23.98 -4.09
N GLY A 524 6.40 -24.34 -3.10
CA GLY A 524 5.97 -25.71 -2.83
C GLY A 524 5.15 -26.33 -3.97
N ALA A 525 4.24 -25.57 -4.58
CA ALA A 525 3.40 -26.02 -5.69
C ALA A 525 4.25 -26.30 -6.93
N ALA A 526 5.22 -25.43 -7.22
CA ALA A 526 6.22 -25.71 -8.25
C ALA A 526 7.02 -26.98 -7.91
N LYS A 527 7.55 -27.07 -6.69
CA LYS A 527 8.35 -28.21 -6.22
C LYS A 527 7.62 -29.55 -6.38
N TRP A 528 6.45 -29.71 -5.76
CA TRP A 528 5.70 -30.96 -5.84
C TRP A 528 5.12 -31.20 -7.22
N GLY A 529 4.66 -30.15 -7.92
CA GLY A 529 4.13 -30.29 -9.27
C GLY A 529 5.15 -30.83 -10.27
N PHE A 530 6.39 -30.33 -10.24
CA PHE A 530 7.46 -30.83 -11.12
C PHE A 530 8.10 -32.13 -10.61
N LYS A 531 8.09 -32.40 -9.31
CA LYS A 531 8.63 -33.64 -8.72
C LYS A 531 7.70 -34.84 -8.89
N HIS A 532 6.39 -34.62 -8.83
CA HIS A 532 5.33 -35.64 -8.89
C HIS A 532 4.36 -35.44 -10.07
N PRO A 533 4.85 -35.41 -11.32
CA PRO A 533 4.00 -35.22 -12.50
C PRO A 533 2.99 -36.36 -12.72
N GLU A 534 3.20 -37.52 -12.08
CA GLU A 534 2.28 -38.65 -12.03
C GLU A 534 1.07 -38.40 -11.13
N LEU A 535 1.18 -37.53 -10.12
CA LEU A 535 0.11 -37.25 -9.16
C LEU A 535 -0.73 -36.03 -9.52
N PHE A 536 -0.12 -34.99 -10.10
CA PHE A 536 -0.76 -33.72 -10.38
C PHE A 536 -0.98 -33.51 -11.89
N GLY A 537 -2.24 -33.32 -12.29
CA GLY A 537 -2.64 -33.04 -13.65
C GLY A 537 -2.43 -31.59 -14.05
N SER A 538 -2.36 -30.67 -13.09
CA SER A 538 -2.12 -29.24 -13.30
C SER A 538 -1.38 -28.59 -12.13
N ILE A 539 -0.65 -27.50 -12.43
CA ILE A 539 0.19 -26.76 -11.48
C ILE A 539 -0.19 -25.27 -11.55
N SER A 540 -0.49 -24.65 -10.42
CA SER A 540 -0.80 -23.21 -10.30
C SER A 540 0.11 -22.56 -9.25
N ILE A 541 1.01 -21.69 -9.70
CA ILE A 541 2.02 -21.04 -8.87
C ILE A 541 1.60 -19.59 -8.66
N ILE A 542 1.24 -19.23 -7.43
CA ILE A 542 0.81 -17.87 -7.07
C ILE A 542 1.94 -17.17 -6.30
N ASP A 543 2.56 -16.20 -6.93
CA ASP A 543 3.63 -15.33 -6.43
C ASP A 543 4.70 -16.11 -5.66
N GLY A 544 5.21 -17.16 -6.31
CA GLY A 544 6.01 -18.20 -5.66
C GLY A 544 7.40 -17.73 -5.25
N ALA A 545 7.90 -18.24 -4.13
CA ALA A 545 9.27 -18.05 -3.67
C ALA A 545 10.27 -18.90 -4.50
N LEU A 546 10.39 -18.60 -5.79
CA LEU A 546 11.12 -19.36 -6.80
C LEU A 546 12.59 -18.98 -6.91
N HIS A 547 13.29 -18.98 -5.78
CA HIS A 547 14.71 -18.64 -5.74
C HIS A 547 15.56 -19.64 -6.54
N LYS A 548 16.49 -19.11 -7.35
CA LYS A 548 17.50 -19.90 -8.06
C LYS A 548 18.37 -20.69 -7.09
N PRO A 549 18.96 -21.82 -7.54
CA PRO A 549 19.84 -22.59 -6.69
C PRO A 549 21.17 -21.88 -6.43
N ASP A 550 21.61 -20.91 -7.23
CA ASP A 550 23.00 -20.43 -7.33
C ASP A 550 23.72 -20.12 -6.00
N ASP A 551 23.09 -19.48 -5.02
CA ASP A 551 23.65 -19.26 -3.68
C ASP A 551 22.58 -19.43 -2.58
N PRO A 552 22.61 -20.52 -1.79
CA PRO A 552 21.62 -20.80 -0.77
C PRO A 552 21.99 -20.16 0.58
N THR A 553 23.19 -19.59 0.69
CA THR A 553 23.76 -19.04 1.92
C THR A 553 23.52 -17.54 2.06
N ALA A 554 23.07 -16.88 0.99
CA ALA A 554 22.80 -15.45 0.98
C ALA A 554 21.31 -15.10 1.20
N GLY A 555 21.10 -13.92 1.77
CA GLY A 555 19.79 -13.28 1.85
C GLY A 555 18.74 -14.10 2.62
N ARG A 556 17.50 -14.12 2.12
CA ARG A 556 16.34 -14.75 2.79
C ARG A 556 16.38 -16.28 2.80
N LEU A 557 17.28 -16.91 2.03
CA LEU A 557 17.41 -18.37 1.93
C LEU A 557 18.31 -18.97 3.01
N ALA A 558 19.27 -18.19 3.52
CA ALA A 558 20.32 -18.66 4.43
C ALA A 558 19.77 -19.43 5.65
N SER A 559 18.73 -18.89 6.28
CA SER A 559 18.11 -19.51 7.45
C SER A 559 17.42 -20.83 7.10
N SER A 560 16.64 -20.89 6.01
CA SER A 560 15.99 -22.12 5.57
C SER A 560 17.00 -23.16 5.11
N PHE A 561 18.08 -22.74 4.42
CA PHE A 561 19.16 -23.63 4.01
C PHE A 561 19.78 -24.37 5.20
N GLN A 562 20.07 -23.64 6.29
CA GLN A 562 20.62 -24.25 7.50
C GLN A 562 19.59 -25.08 8.26
N THR A 563 18.40 -24.54 8.51
CA THR A 563 17.43 -25.15 9.44
C THR A 563 16.56 -26.25 8.83
N ILE A 564 16.27 -26.18 7.53
CA ILE A 564 15.42 -27.15 6.84
C ILE A 564 16.26 -28.15 6.05
N TYR A 565 17.28 -27.66 5.34
CA TYR A 565 18.12 -28.52 4.52
C TYR A 565 19.39 -28.99 5.26
N GLY A 566 19.59 -28.60 6.52
CA GLY A 566 20.75 -29.01 7.32
C GLY A 566 22.09 -28.47 6.79
N GLY A 567 22.07 -27.44 5.96
CA GLY A 567 23.25 -26.98 5.22
C GLY A 567 23.65 -27.92 4.06
N ASP A 568 22.85 -28.93 3.73
CA ASP A 568 23.11 -29.85 2.63
C ASP A 568 22.76 -29.19 1.28
N ARG A 569 23.81 -28.81 0.56
CA ARG A 569 23.73 -28.21 -0.78
C ARG A 569 23.07 -29.13 -1.79
N ALA A 570 23.42 -30.41 -1.79
CA ALA A 570 22.90 -31.39 -2.74
C ALA A 570 21.41 -31.63 -2.49
N TYR A 571 20.99 -31.71 -1.23
CA TYR A 571 19.57 -31.85 -0.88
C TYR A 571 18.76 -30.61 -1.26
N PHE A 572 19.28 -29.41 -1.00
CA PHE A 572 18.65 -28.16 -1.43
C PHE A 572 18.50 -28.09 -2.95
N GLU A 573 19.55 -28.41 -3.71
CA GLU A 573 19.51 -28.41 -5.17
C GLU A 573 18.58 -29.48 -5.73
N ALA A 574 18.59 -30.70 -5.19
CA ALA A 574 17.73 -31.80 -5.64
C ALA A 574 16.24 -31.53 -5.42
N SER A 575 15.90 -30.69 -4.44
CA SER A 575 14.53 -30.28 -4.12
C SER A 575 14.16 -28.89 -4.62
N ASN A 576 15.07 -28.18 -5.30
CA ASN A 576 14.80 -26.83 -5.82
C ASN A 576 13.86 -26.88 -7.05
N PRO A 577 12.84 -26.00 -7.14
CA PRO A 577 11.91 -25.97 -8.28
C PRO A 577 12.59 -25.84 -9.66
N TRP A 578 13.71 -25.10 -9.76
CA TRP A 578 14.45 -24.91 -11.02
C TRP A 578 15.02 -26.24 -11.52
N ASN A 579 15.70 -26.96 -10.64
CA ASN A 579 16.31 -28.25 -10.96
C ASN A 579 15.25 -29.33 -11.20
N LEU A 580 14.15 -29.31 -10.45
CA LEU A 580 13.04 -30.24 -10.64
C LEU A 580 12.32 -30.02 -11.97
N ALA A 581 12.07 -28.76 -12.36
CA ALA A 581 11.47 -28.45 -13.66
C ALA A 581 12.37 -28.92 -14.81
N GLN A 582 13.68 -28.72 -14.69
CA GLN A 582 14.65 -29.18 -15.69
C GLN A 582 14.75 -30.71 -15.75
N LYS A 583 14.86 -31.38 -14.59
CA LYS A 583 14.96 -32.83 -14.48
C LYS A 583 13.72 -33.56 -15.02
N ASN A 584 12.54 -33.00 -14.81
CA ASN A 584 11.26 -33.65 -15.17
C ASN A 584 10.55 -32.98 -16.36
N ALA A 585 11.25 -32.17 -17.16
CA ALA A 585 10.66 -31.42 -18.26
C ALA A 585 9.86 -32.31 -19.23
N ASP A 586 10.43 -33.44 -19.64
CA ASP A 586 9.81 -34.38 -20.59
C ASP A 586 8.54 -35.05 -20.04
N LYS A 587 8.42 -35.14 -18.71
CA LYS A 587 7.23 -35.70 -18.06
C LYS A 587 6.08 -34.69 -17.96
N VAL A 588 6.38 -33.40 -18.03
CA VAL A 588 5.43 -32.29 -17.87
C VAL A 588 5.02 -31.69 -19.22
N LYS A 589 5.98 -31.55 -20.15
CA LYS A 589 5.80 -30.91 -21.44
C LYS A 589 4.66 -31.55 -22.24
N GLY A 590 3.69 -30.73 -22.63
CA GLY A 590 2.50 -31.17 -23.37
C GLY A 590 1.49 -32.01 -22.58
N ARG A 591 1.75 -32.26 -21.28
CA ARG A 591 0.93 -33.16 -20.44
C ARG A 591 0.30 -32.46 -19.25
N THR A 592 1.02 -31.55 -18.60
CA THR A 592 0.59 -30.88 -17.37
C THR A 592 0.48 -29.37 -17.62
N PRO A 593 -0.74 -28.80 -17.65
CA PRO A 593 -0.91 -27.35 -17.71
C PRO A 593 -0.31 -26.67 -16.48
N VAL A 594 0.50 -25.64 -16.72
CA VAL A 594 1.14 -24.83 -15.67
C VAL A 594 0.65 -23.39 -15.79
N ARG A 595 0.38 -22.74 -14.65
CA ARG A 595 0.15 -21.30 -14.58
C ARG A 595 1.04 -20.67 -13.52
N ILE A 596 1.58 -19.50 -13.81
CA ILE A 596 2.28 -18.62 -12.89
C ILE A 596 1.51 -17.31 -12.82
N VAL A 597 1.15 -16.87 -11.62
CA VAL A 597 0.48 -15.60 -11.34
C VAL A 597 1.35 -14.86 -10.36
N THR A 598 1.76 -13.63 -10.61
CA THR A 598 2.71 -12.93 -9.72
C THR A 598 2.46 -11.44 -9.75
N SER A 599 2.95 -10.72 -8.75
CA SER A 599 2.98 -9.25 -8.78
C SER A 599 4.10 -8.77 -9.71
N THR A 600 4.03 -7.55 -10.28
CA THR A 600 5.21 -6.96 -10.96
C THR A 600 6.31 -6.52 -10.01
N LYS A 601 6.01 -6.40 -8.71
CA LYS A 601 6.97 -6.06 -7.64
C LYS A 601 7.20 -7.26 -6.71
N GLY A 602 8.15 -7.12 -5.79
CA GLY A 602 8.42 -8.18 -4.80
C GLY A 602 9.00 -9.44 -5.44
N LEU A 603 8.26 -10.55 -5.41
CA LEU A 603 8.69 -11.84 -5.99
C LEU A 603 8.46 -11.93 -7.51
N GLY A 604 7.86 -10.92 -8.12
CA GLY A 604 7.66 -10.77 -9.57
C GLY A 604 8.85 -11.13 -10.44
N PRO A 605 10.03 -10.50 -10.22
CA PRO A 605 11.24 -10.80 -10.98
C PRO A 605 11.62 -12.29 -10.93
N LEU A 606 11.56 -12.94 -9.76
CA LEU A 606 11.88 -14.37 -9.62
C LEU A 606 10.91 -15.26 -10.39
N ASN A 607 9.61 -14.95 -10.32
CA ASN A 607 8.57 -15.68 -11.06
C ASN A 607 8.72 -15.50 -12.58
N LYS A 608 9.09 -14.28 -13.03
CA LYS A 608 9.40 -14.00 -14.43
C LYS A 608 10.63 -14.77 -14.91
N GLU A 609 11.69 -14.83 -14.10
CA GLU A 609 12.89 -15.60 -14.42
C GLU A 609 12.61 -17.11 -14.52
N PHE A 610 11.79 -17.65 -13.61
CA PHE A 610 11.37 -19.05 -13.65
C PHE A 610 10.46 -19.35 -14.86
N SER A 611 9.54 -18.44 -15.20
CA SER A 611 8.78 -18.51 -16.46
C SER A 611 9.71 -18.57 -17.69
N GLY A 612 10.81 -17.81 -17.67
CA GLY A 612 11.87 -17.89 -18.66
C GLY A 612 12.55 -19.27 -18.72
N LEU A 613 12.77 -19.93 -17.57
CA LEU A 613 13.25 -21.32 -17.54
C LEU A 613 12.26 -22.28 -18.21
N LEU A 614 10.98 -22.23 -17.82
CA LEU A 614 9.96 -23.12 -18.39
C LEU A 614 9.86 -22.95 -19.91
N THR A 615 9.97 -21.71 -20.40
CA THR A 615 10.03 -21.41 -21.83
C THR A 615 11.21 -22.10 -22.51
N ARG A 616 12.42 -22.02 -21.93
CA ARG A 616 13.62 -22.69 -22.47
C ARG A 616 13.50 -24.22 -22.46
N LEU A 617 12.81 -24.78 -21.48
CA LEU A 617 12.53 -26.22 -21.40
C LEU A 617 11.39 -26.66 -22.35
N GLY A 618 10.70 -25.72 -22.98
CA GLY A 618 9.55 -25.98 -23.85
C GLY A 618 8.30 -26.43 -23.08
N ILE A 619 8.20 -26.11 -21.80
CA ILE A 619 7.01 -26.38 -20.98
C ILE A 619 6.03 -25.23 -21.17
N ALA A 620 4.92 -25.51 -21.86
CA ALA A 620 3.85 -24.54 -22.06
C ALA A 620 3.21 -24.15 -20.72
N HIS A 621 3.11 -22.85 -20.47
CA HIS A 621 2.55 -22.31 -19.23
C HIS A 621 1.92 -20.94 -19.44
N GLU A 622 0.92 -20.62 -18.61
CA GLU A 622 0.41 -19.27 -18.49
C GLU A 622 1.30 -18.44 -17.56
N PHE A 623 1.50 -17.17 -17.89
CA PHE A 623 2.20 -16.20 -17.02
C PHE A 623 1.37 -14.92 -16.91
N HIS A 624 0.92 -14.61 -15.69
CA HIS A 624 0.12 -13.43 -15.38
C HIS A 624 0.88 -12.55 -14.39
N ALA A 625 1.29 -11.35 -14.83
CA ALA A 625 1.90 -10.36 -13.96
C ALA A 625 0.89 -9.27 -13.62
N ILE A 626 0.42 -9.24 -12.37
CA ILE A 626 -0.54 -8.27 -11.87
C ILE A 626 0.23 -7.01 -11.43
N PRO A 627 0.03 -5.85 -12.08
CA PRO A 627 0.78 -4.64 -11.79
C PRO A 627 0.63 -4.20 -10.34
N ASP A 628 1.76 -4.08 -9.65
CA ASP A 628 1.90 -3.56 -8.30
C ASP A 628 0.95 -4.18 -7.25
N ALA A 629 0.48 -5.41 -7.51
CA ALA A 629 -0.32 -6.14 -6.55
C ALA A 629 0.47 -6.32 -5.25
N PRO A 630 -0.14 -6.09 -4.07
CA PRO A 630 0.46 -6.46 -2.80
C PRO A 630 0.81 -7.96 -2.78
N HIS A 631 1.85 -8.33 -2.01
CA HIS A 631 2.22 -9.74 -1.81
C HIS A 631 1.20 -10.44 -0.91
N SER A 632 0.02 -10.72 -1.48
CA SER A 632 -1.11 -11.39 -0.85
C SER A 632 -1.92 -12.12 -1.92
N PRO A 633 -2.49 -13.31 -1.65
CA PRO A 633 -3.26 -14.05 -2.64
C PRO A 633 -4.48 -13.27 -3.14
N GLY A 634 -5.18 -12.57 -2.23
CA GLY A 634 -6.45 -11.90 -2.55
C GLY A 634 -6.35 -10.91 -3.72
N PRO A 635 -5.48 -9.90 -3.64
CA PRO A 635 -5.24 -8.96 -4.74
C PRO A 635 -4.78 -9.61 -6.06
N LEU A 636 -4.08 -10.74 -5.99
CA LEU A 636 -3.65 -11.47 -7.19
C LEU A 636 -4.83 -12.19 -7.86
N TYR A 637 -5.69 -12.85 -7.08
CA TYR A 637 -6.92 -13.45 -7.60
C TYR A 637 -7.91 -12.41 -8.10
N GLU A 638 -8.03 -11.26 -7.40
CA GLU A 638 -8.83 -10.12 -7.84
C GLU A 638 -8.28 -9.51 -9.14
N GLY A 639 -6.97 -9.34 -9.24
CA GLY A 639 -6.31 -8.83 -10.44
C GLY A 639 -6.46 -9.75 -11.66
N LEU A 640 -6.61 -11.06 -11.45
CA LEU A 640 -6.98 -12.01 -12.51
C LEU A 640 -8.47 -11.95 -12.88
N GLY A 641 -9.34 -11.62 -11.93
CA GLY A 641 -10.78 -11.70 -12.09
C GLY A 641 -11.22 -13.09 -12.59
N ASP A 642 -12.03 -13.11 -13.65
CA ASP A 642 -12.57 -14.35 -14.21
C ASP A 642 -11.50 -15.24 -14.87
N ALA A 643 -10.34 -14.68 -15.26
CA ALA A 643 -9.23 -15.48 -15.76
C ALA A 643 -8.68 -16.43 -14.68
N ASN A 644 -8.91 -16.13 -13.39
CA ASN A 644 -8.57 -17.06 -12.32
C ASN A 644 -9.34 -18.38 -12.48
N TRP A 645 -10.65 -18.29 -12.66
CA TRP A 645 -11.57 -19.43 -12.75
C TRP A 645 -11.52 -20.10 -14.12
N ALA A 646 -11.23 -19.36 -15.18
CA ALA A 646 -11.06 -19.93 -16.52
C ALA A 646 -9.96 -21.01 -16.57
N PHE A 647 -8.88 -20.85 -15.78
CA PHE A 647 -7.86 -21.89 -15.64
C PHE A 647 -8.45 -23.16 -15.02
N TYR A 648 -9.17 -23.03 -13.91
CA TYR A 648 -9.82 -24.12 -13.19
C TYR A 648 -10.84 -24.84 -14.09
N GLN A 649 -11.69 -24.06 -14.74
CA GLN A 649 -12.67 -24.54 -15.71
C GLN A 649 -11.97 -25.37 -16.78
N ARG A 650 -10.94 -24.83 -17.42
CA ARG A 650 -10.24 -25.52 -18.51
C ARG A 650 -9.58 -26.82 -18.06
N VAL A 651 -8.84 -26.82 -16.96
CA VAL A 651 -8.08 -28.02 -16.53
C VAL A 651 -8.99 -29.14 -16.03
N PHE A 652 -10.20 -28.81 -15.55
CA PHE A 652 -11.16 -29.81 -15.07
C PHE A 652 -12.30 -30.11 -16.08
N SER A 653 -12.54 -29.27 -17.08
CA SER A 653 -13.52 -29.51 -18.16
C SER A 653 -12.97 -30.39 -19.27
N MET A 654 -11.65 -30.48 -19.44
CA MET A 654 -11.00 -31.39 -20.40
C MET A 654 -11.26 -32.89 -20.11
N ASN A 655 -12.00 -33.25 -19.05
CA ASN A 655 -12.30 -34.62 -18.64
C ASN A 655 -13.80 -34.97 -18.61
N SER A 656 -14.71 -34.11 -19.07
CA SER A 656 -16.13 -34.48 -19.23
C SER A 656 -16.43 -34.79 -20.69
N THR A 657 -16.78 -36.05 -20.96
CA THR A 657 -17.11 -36.58 -22.28
C THR A 657 -18.35 -35.90 -22.89
N THR A 658 -18.15 -34.81 -23.63
CA THR A 658 -19.07 -34.37 -24.69
C THR A 658 -18.24 -33.73 -25.81
N GLN A 659 -18.26 -34.36 -26.98
CA GLN A 659 -17.59 -33.92 -28.20
C GLN A 659 -18.00 -32.49 -28.59
N TYR A 660 -17.03 -31.63 -28.86
CA TYR A 660 -17.18 -30.54 -29.82
C TYR A 660 -15.95 -30.48 -30.74
N VAL A 661 -16.27 -30.27 -32.01
CA VAL A 661 -15.41 -30.37 -33.19
C VAL A 661 -14.18 -29.46 -33.07
N VAL A 662 -13.02 -30.05 -33.33
CA VAL A 662 -11.72 -29.38 -33.36
C VAL A 662 -11.58 -28.63 -34.68
N ALA A 663 -11.45 -27.30 -34.62
CA ALA A 663 -10.75 -26.53 -35.64
C ALA A 663 -9.30 -26.31 -35.16
N PRO A 664 -8.27 -26.55 -36.00
CA PRO A 664 -6.90 -26.60 -35.54
C PRO A 664 -6.39 -25.19 -35.26
N GLN A 665 -6.19 -24.84 -33.99
CA GLN A 665 -5.36 -23.70 -33.64
C GLN A 665 -3.90 -24.14 -33.68
N THR A 666 -3.25 -23.82 -34.79
CA THR A 666 -1.80 -23.79 -34.93
C THR A 666 -1.19 -22.91 -33.85
N THR A 667 -0.22 -23.50 -33.17
CA THR A 667 0.71 -23.00 -32.16
C THR A 667 1.06 -21.51 -32.31
N LEU A 668 0.66 -20.68 -31.33
CA LEU A 668 1.24 -19.34 -31.15
C LEU A 668 2.62 -19.51 -30.50
N MET A 669 3.65 -19.60 -31.33
CA MET A 669 5.03 -19.35 -30.92
C MET A 669 5.16 -17.89 -30.47
N ALA A 670 6.00 -17.67 -29.45
CA ALA A 670 6.31 -16.35 -28.90
C ALA A 670 6.50 -15.28 -29.99
N ALA A 671 5.82 -14.14 -29.82
CA ALA A 671 6.00 -12.98 -30.67
C ALA A 671 7.47 -12.54 -30.65
N LYS A 672 8.15 -12.70 -31.79
CA LYS A 672 9.29 -11.84 -32.14
C LYS A 672 8.76 -10.41 -32.30
N PRO A 673 9.52 -9.36 -31.93
CA PRO A 673 9.16 -8.01 -32.29
C PRO A 673 9.15 -7.91 -33.81
N ALA A 674 7.96 -7.83 -34.40
CA ALA A 674 7.84 -7.43 -35.79
C ALA A 674 8.16 -5.93 -35.84
N SER A 675 9.27 -5.57 -36.47
CA SER A 675 9.55 -4.19 -36.84
C SER A 675 8.40 -3.70 -37.72
N LEU A 676 7.61 -2.76 -37.21
CA LEU A 676 6.63 -2.03 -38.00
C LEU A 676 7.40 -1.08 -38.92
N ALA A 677 7.69 -1.53 -40.13
CA ALA A 677 7.94 -0.61 -41.23
C ALA A 677 6.59 0.00 -41.62
N THR A 678 6.19 1.06 -40.92
CA THR A 678 5.11 1.92 -41.40
C THR A 678 5.72 2.95 -42.33
N ASN A 679 5.19 3.03 -43.55
CA ASN A 679 5.24 4.25 -44.37
C ASN A 679 4.45 5.35 -43.64
N ALA A 680 4.95 5.80 -42.49
CA ALA A 680 4.26 6.72 -41.63
C ALA A 680 4.32 8.13 -42.22
N SER A 681 3.21 8.86 -42.08
CA SER A 681 3.13 10.29 -42.35
C SER A 681 4.33 11.04 -41.78
N LYS A 682 4.78 12.05 -42.52
CA LYS A 682 5.93 12.88 -42.16
C LYS A 682 5.80 13.33 -40.69
N GLY A 683 6.66 12.81 -39.82
CA GLY A 683 6.71 13.19 -38.41
C GLY A 683 6.12 12.20 -37.40
N PHE A 684 5.44 11.11 -37.79
CA PHE A 684 4.98 10.06 -36.86
C PHE A 684 6.04 8.98 -36.65
N GLN A 685 6.34 8.67 -35.39
CA GLN A 685 7.27 7.62 -34.99
C GLN A 685 6.62 6.74 -33.92
N LEU A 686 6.71 5.42 -34.10
CA LEU A 686 6.23 4.42 -33.17
C LEU A 686 7.40 3.58 -32.66
N ASP A 687 7.56 3.53 -31.35
CA ASP A 687 8.56 2.75 -30.63
C ASP A 687 7.85 1.85 -29.61
N GLY A 688 7.69 0.57 -29.97
CA GLY A 688 6.89 -0.38 -29.22
C GLY A 688 5.44 0.08 -29.09
N GLU A 689 4.97 0.27 -27.86
CA GLU A 689 3.62 0.77 -27.56
C GLU A 689 3.55 2.30 -27.47
N ARG A 690 4.66 3.02 -27.64
CA ARG A 690 4.74 4.48 -27.51
C ARG A 690 4.90 5.13 -28.86
N TRP A 691 4.28 6.29 -29.06
CA TRP A 691 4.44 7.07 -30.28
C TRP A 691 4.73 8.53 -29.99
N THR A 692 5.40 9.18 -30.95
CA THR A 692 5.59 10.63 -31.02
C THR A 692 5.18 11.13 -32.40
N TYR A 693 4.58 12.31 -32.46
CA TYR A 693 4.26 13.00 -33.71
C TYR A 693 4.71 14.45 -33.64
N ARG A 694 5.34 14.93 -34.72
CA ARG A 694 5.77 16.32 -34.87
C ARG A 694 5.47 16.83 -36.27
N ASP A 695 4.78 17.96 -36.34
CA ASP A 695 4.53 18.72 -37.57
C ASP A 695 4.75 20.22 -37.29
N GLY A 696 5.90 20.74 -37.72
CA GLY A 696 6.39 22.06 -37.32
C GLY A 696 6.53 22.18 -35.79
N ASP A 697 5.89 23.20 -35.22
CA ASP A 697 5.86 23.46 -33.77
C ASP A 697 4.83 22.59 -33.02
N PHE A 698 3.95 21.90 -33.74
CA PHE A 698 2.96 21.03 -33.14
C PHE A 698 3.59 19.67 -32.80
N ALA A 699 3.65 19.35 -31.51
CA ALA A 699 4.21 18.10 -31.01
C ALA A 699 3.29 17.40 -30.02
N MET A 700 3.24 16.07 -30.12
CA MET A 700 2.47 15.20 -29.24
C MET A 700 3.13 13.83 -29.10
N SER A 701 2.79 13.15 -28.03
CA SER A 701 3.18 11.77 -27.77
C SER A 701 2.02 11.02 -27.13
N GLY A 702 2.12 9.70 -27.14
CA GLY A 702 1.12 8.87 -26.50
C GLY A 702 1.44 7.39 -26.58
N ILE A 703 0.41 6.58 -26.35
CA ILE A 703 0.48 5.13 -26.45
C ILE A 703 -0.45 4.63 -27.54
N LEU A 704 -0.05 3.53 -28.18
CA LEU A 704 -0.82 2.84 -29.21
C LEU A 704 -0.67 1.33 -29.01
N LEU A 705 -1.81 0.66 -28.82
CA LEU A 705 -1.87 -0.80 -28.74
C LEU A 705 -2.84 -1.30 -29.81
N LYS A 706 -2.52 -2.44 -30.42
CA LYS A 706 -3.36 -3.07 -31.44
C LYS A 706 -3.62 -4.54 -31.13
N PRO A 707 -4.76 -5.10 -31.56
CA PRO A 707 -4.99 -6.53 -31.48
C PRO A 707 -4.04 -7.30 -32.42
N GLU A 708 -3.81 -8.57 -32.13
CA GLU A 708 -3.11 -9.45 -33.06
C GLU A 708 -3.98 -9.75 -34.29
N GLY A 709 -3.35 -9.81 -35.47
CA GLY A 709 -4.02 -10.10 -36.73
C GLY A 709 -3.81 -9.00 -37.78
N ARG A 710 -4.38 -9.22 -38.97
CA ARG A 710 -4.21 -8.33 -40.13
C ARG A 710 -5.22 -7.16 -40.17
N GLY A 711 -6.17 -7.11 -39.23
CA GLY A 711 -7.27 -6.16 -39.27
C GLY A 711 -8.22 -6.42 -40.46
N PRO A 712 -9.02 -5.42 -40.89
CA PRO A 712 -9.10 -4.08 -40.31
C PRO A 712 -9.90 -4.08 -39.00
N PHE A 713 -9.32 -3.52 -37.94
CA PHE A 713 -9.87 -3.42 -36.59
C PHE A 713 -10.55 -2.05 -36.38
N PRO A 714 -11.67 -1.97 -35.63
CA PRO A 714 -12.15 -0.67 -35.15
C PRO A 714 -11.06 0.01 -34.29
N ALA A 715 -11.07 1.34 -34.20
CA ALA A 715 -10.14 2.07 -33.35
C ALA A 715 -10.86 2.91 -32.30
N VAL A 716 -10.27 3.05 -31.11
CA VAL A 716 -10.79 3.87 -30.01
C VAL A 716 -9.74 4.87 -29.54
N LEU A 717 -10.12 6.15 -29.53
CA LEU A 717 -9.39 7.22 -28.85
C LEU A 717 -9.69 7.18 -27.36
N ILE A 718 -8.65 7.11 -26.52
CA ILE A 718 -8.79 7.09 -25.06
C ILE A 718 -8.27 8.41 -24.50
N SER A 719 -9.15 9.15 -23.82
CA SER A 719 -8.87 10.49 -23.32
C SER A 719 -8.81 10.55 -21.80
N HIS A 720 -7.62 10.87 -21.26
CA HIS A 720 -7.39 10.94 -19.81
C HIS A 720 -7.94 12.22 -19.18
N GLY A 721 -8.24 12.17 -17.87
CA GLY A 721 -8.62 13.34 -17.07
C GLY A 721 -7.43 14.15 -16.53
N LEU A 722 -7.71 15.16 -15.71
CA LEU A 722 -6.69 15.97 -15.05
C LEU A 722 -5.82 15.11 -14.11
N GLY A 723 -4.49 15.24 -14.21
CA GLY A 723 -3.55 14.41 -13.45
C GLY A 723 -3.27 13.02 -14.05
N GLY A 724 -3.95 12.65 -15.15
CA GLY A 724 -3.64 11.46 -15.95
C GLY A 724 -2.65 11.74 -17.09
N SER A 725 -2.21 10.66 -17.75
CA SER A 725 -1.44 10.68 -19.00
C SER A 725 -1.84 9.51 -19.90
N ALA A 726 -1.28 9.46 -21.12
CA ALA A 726 -1.39 8.27 -21.97
C ALA A 726 -0.92 7.00 -21.23
N GLU A 727 0.16 7.08 -20.45
CA GLU A 727 0.76 5.94 -19.75
C GLU A 727 0.01 5.55 -18.48
N SER A 728 -0.43 6.52 -17.66
CA SER A 728 -1.07 6.22 -16.36
C SER A 728 -2.56 5.88 -16.49
N PHE A 729 -3.25 6.51 -17.43
CA PHE A 729 -4.68 6.27 -17.67
C PHE A 729 -4.90 5.50 -18.99
N GLY A 730 -4.34 6.01 -20.09
CA GLY A 730 -4.56 5.46 -21.44
C GLY A 730 -4.18 3.98 -21.56
N MET A 731 -3.00 3.59 -21.08
CA MET A 731 -2.48 2.22 -21.12
C MET A 731 -3.40 1.23 -20.40
N ASN A 732 -3.93 1.62 -19.23
CA ASN A 732 -4.81 0.77 -18.44
C ASN A 732 -6.14 0.48 -19.13
N LYS A 733 -6.69 1.45 -19.87
CA LYS A 733 -7.93 1.28 -20.64
C LYS A 733 -7.64 0.59 -21.98
N ALA A 734 -6.53 0.93 -22.63
CA ALA A 734 -6.10 0.35 -23.91
C ALA A 734 -5.90 -1.16 -23.81
N ARG A 735 -5.24 -1.65 -22.76
CA ARG A 735 -5.01 -3.09 -22.53
C ARG A 735 -6.30 -3.90 -22.41
N GLU A 736 -7.37 -3.28 -21.92
CA GLU A 736 -8.67 -3.95 -21.85
C GLU A 736 -9.39 -3.87 -23.19
N MET A 737 -9.48 -2.67 -23.78
CA MET A 737 -10.21 -2.44 -25.04
C MET A 737 -9.58 -3.15 -26.25
N VAL A 738 -8.27 -3.42 -26.24
CA VAL A 738 -7.60 -4.24 -27.28
C VAL A 738 -8.12 -5.68 -27.25
N LYS A 739 -8.45 -6.24 -26.08
CA LYS A 739 -9.04 -7.58 -25.98
C LYS A 739 -10.42 -7.65 -26.62
N TRP A 740 -11.10 -6.52 -26.77
CA TRP A 740 -12.39 -6.42 -27.44
C TRP A 740 -12.24 -6.26 -28.97
N GLY A 741 -11.01 -6.23 -29.48
CA GLY A 741 -10.70 -6.11 -30.89
C GLY A 741 -10.47 -4.68 -31.38
N PHE A 742 -10.21 -3.72 -30.49
CA PHE A 742 -9.92 -2.33 -30.87
C PHE A 742 -8.43 -2.05 -30.99
N VAL A 743 -8.05 -1.25 -31.99
CA VAL A 743 -6.81 -0.47 -31.94
C VAL A 743 -7.03 0.71 -31.00
N CYS A 744 -6.24 0.77 -29.93
CA CYS A 744 -6.38 1.80 -28.90
C CYS A 744 -5.27 2.83 -29.06
N ILE A 745 -5.65 4.09 -29.26
CA ILE A 745 -4.71 5.21 -29.28
C ILE A 745 -5.05 6.19 -28.16
N ALA A 746 -4.04 6.61 -27.38
CA ALA A 746 -4.23 7.60 -26.32
C ALA A 746 -3.10 8.64 -26.36
N PRO A 747 -3.40 9.94 -26.52
CA PRO A 747 -2.40 11.00 -26.40
C PRO A 747 -2.17 11.43 -24.95
N SER A 748 -1.03 12.03 -24.70
CA SER A 748 -0.83 12.93 -23.57
C SER A 748 -1.32 14.33 -23.97
N TYR A 749 -2.38 14.79 -23.31
CA TYR A 749 -2.98 16.11 -23.55
C TYR A 749 -2.22 17.22 -22.82
N THR A 750 -2.56 18.48 -23.12
CA THR A 750 -1.96 19.65 -22.45
C THR A 750 -2.19 19.67 -20.94
N HIS A 751 -3.21 18.98 -20.45
CA HIS A 751 -3.51 18.86 -19.02
C HIS A 751 -2.87 17.61 -18.37
N THR A 752 -1.95 16.94 -19.06
CA THR A 752 -1.07 15.92 -18.45
C THR A 752 -0.23 16.56 -17.35
N GLY A 753 -0.26 16.01 -16.13
CA GLY A 753 0.49 16.55 -14.98
C GLY A 753 -0.12 17.80 -14.33
N GLY A 754 -1.34 18.20 -14.71
CA GLY A 754 -1.99 19.40 -14.19
C GLY A 754 -2.50 19.29 -12.75
N ALA A 755 -1.63 19.44 -11.75
CA ALA A 755 -1.96 20.11 -10.48
C ALA A 755 -0.68 20.64 -9.79
N ARG A 756 -0.50 21.97 -9.91
CA ARG A 756 0.49 22.91 -9.29
C ARG A 756 1.98 22.72 -9.59
N GLY A 757 2.56 23.72 -10.29
CA GLY A 757 4.01 23.92 -10.44
C GLY A 757 4.54 23.72 -11.87
N ALA A 758 3.82 24.19 -12.88
CA ALA A 758 4.22 23.95 -14.26
C ALA A 758 5.30 24.97 -14.70
N ALA A 759 6.37 24.48 -15.32
CA ALA A 759 7.52 25.27 -15.76
C ALA A 759 7.14 26.38 -16.77
N LYS A 760 8.00 27.39 -16.98
CA LYS A 760 7.80 28.40 -18.04
C LYS A 760 7.55 27.68 -19.39
N GLY A 761 6.38 27.92 -19.99
CA GLY A 761 5.92 27.26 -21.22
C GLY A 761 4.90 26.13 -21.01
N ALA A 762 4.47 25.87 -19.78
CA ALA A 762 3.41 24.92 -19.50
C ALA A 762 2.02 25.40 -19.98
N PRO A 763 1.11 24.47 -20.32
CA PRO A 763 -0.19 24.84 -20.89
C PRO A 763 -1.03 25.59 -19.87
N GLN A 764 -1.68 26.66 -20.33
CA GLN A 764 -2.51 27.50 -19.47
C GLN A 764 -3.80 26.74 -19.12
N PRO A 765 -4.53 27.11 -18.04
CA PRO A 765 -5.88 26.58 -17.80
C PRO A 765 -6.81 26.71 -19.02
N ALA A 766 -6.56 27.70 -19.89
CA ALA A 766 -7.24 27.88 -21.17
C ALA A 766 -7.00 26.75 -22.19
N ASP A 767 -5.92 25.98 -22.04
CA ASP A 767 -5.57 24.87 -22.92
C ASP A 767 -6.08 23.53 -22.39
N TYR A 768 -6.72 23.48 -21.22
CA TYR A 768 -7.18 22.22 -20.59
C TYR A 768 -8.53 21.75 -21.14
N GLY A 769 -8.94 20.53 -20.78
CA GLY A 769 -10.26 20.01 -21.14
C GLY A 769 -10.54 20.13 -22.64
N ALA A 770 -11.75 20.58 -23.00
CA ALA A 770 -12.20 20.74 -24.38
C ALA A 770 -11.66 22.02 -25.07
N SER A 771 -10.39 22.37 -24.85
CA SER A 771 -9.71 23.46 -25.56
C SER A 771 -9.56 23.14 -27.05
N GLU A 772 -9.38 24.19 -27.87
CA GLU A 772 -9.08 24.03 -29.30
C GLU A 772 -7.85 23.16 -29.53
N GLU A 773 -6.82 23.33 -28.70
CA GLU A 773 -5.58 22.56 -28.76
C GLU A 773 -5.81 21.06 -28.45
N ASN A 774 -6.56 20.71 -27.40
CA ASN A 774 -6.82 19.29 -27.11
C ASN A 774 -7.79 18.65 -28.11
N ILE A 775 -8.75 19.42 -28.65
CA ILE A 775 -9.62 18.93 -29.74
C ILE A 775 -8.78 18.66 -31.00
N ARG A 776 -7.85 19.56 -31.34
CA ARG A 776 -6.89 19.34 -32.43
C ARG A 776 -6.06 18.08 -32.17
N ARG A 777 -5.53 17.90 -30.96
CA ARG A 777 -4.76 16.70 -30.58
C ARG A 777 -5.55 15.41 -30.70
N ALA A 778 -6.80 15.42 -30.24
CA ALA A 778 -7.71 14.28 -30.32
C ALA A 778 -8.03 13.91 -31.78
N LYS A 779 -8.28 14.90 -32.64
CA LYS A 779 -8.52 14.70 -34.07
C LYS A 779 -7.29 14.13 -34.78
N THR A 780 -6.10 14.71 -34.54
CA THR A 780 -4.85 14.21 -35.11
C THR A 780 -4.56 12.77 -34.68
N CYS A 781 -4.87 12.37 -33.44
CA CYS A 781 -4.73 10.96 -33.04
C CYS A 781 -5.58 10.01 -33.88
N LEU A 782 -6.84 10.38 -34.17
CA LEU A 782 -7.70 9.56 -35.02
C LEU A 782 -7.25 9.56 -36.49
N GLU A 783 -6.71 10.68 -36.99
CA GLU A 783 -6.10 10.75 -38.33
C GLU A 783 -4.86 9.85 -38.43
N LEU A 784 -4.02 9.84 -37.39
CA LEU A 784 -2.84 8.95 -37.31
C LEU A 784 -3.26 7.48 -37.19
N ALA A 785 -4.24 7.17 -36.34
CA ALA A 785 -4.75 5.81 -36.22
C ALA A 785 -5.33 5.31 -37.55
N SER A 786 -6.05 6.16 -38.30
CA SER A 786 -6.65 5.80 -39.59
C SER A 786 -5.63 5.52 -40.70
N GLN A 787 -4.36 5.92 -40.51
CA GLN A 787 -3.27 5.64 -41.44
C GLN A 787 -2.57 4.31 -41.16
N ILE A 788 -2.90 3.64 -40.05
CA ILE A 788 -2.38 2.31 -39.73
C ILE A 788 -3.12 1.30 -40.61
N PRO A 789 -2.41 0.47 -41.42
CA PRO A 789 -3.06 -0.43 -42.38
C PRO A 789 -4.09 -1.38 -41.75
N GLU A 790 -3.89 -1.75 -40.49
CA GLU A 790 -4.76 -2.65 -39.74
C GLU A 790 -5.96 -1.95 -39.08
N VAL A 791 -6.13 -0.63 -39.24
CA VAL A 791 -7.28 0.12 -38.70
C VAL A 791 -8.37 0.30 -39.76
N ASP A 792 -9.60 0.02 -39.36
CA ASP A 792 -10.80 0.40 -40.10
C ASP A 792 -11.14 1.87 -39.84
N ALA A 793 -10.69 2.75 -40.73
CA ALA A 793 -10.94 4.19 -40.65
C ALA A 793 -12.44 4.57 -40.66
N LYS A 794 -13.35 3.64 -40.98
CA LYS A 794 -14.82 3.87 -40.91
C LYS A 794 -15.41 3.50 -39.55
N ARG A 795 -14.64 2.88 -38.65
CA ARG A 795 -15.07 2.41 -37.32
C ARG A 795 -14.21 3.02 -36.22
N LEU A 796 -14.37 4.34 -36.04
CA LEU A 796 -13.68 5.12 -35.01
C LEU A 796 -14.61 5.40 -33.81
N PHE A 797 -14.06 5.24 -32.60
CA PHE A 797 -14.76 5.40 -31.33
C PHE A 797 -13.96 6.28 -30.38
N ALA A 798 -14.59 6.79 -29.33
CA ALA A 798 -13.90 7.58 -28.31
C ALA A 798 -14.41 7.29 -26.90
N TYR A 799 -13.49 7.23 -25.94
CA TYR A 799 -13.80 7.10 -24.53
C TYR A 799 -13.01 8.13 -23.70
N GLY A 800 -13.67 8.80 -22.76
CA GLY A 800 -13.02 9.78 -21.89
C GLY A 800 -13.52 9.81 -20.45
N HIS A 801 -12.62 10.19 -19.54
CA HIS A 801 -12.94 10.41 -18.13
C HIS A 801 -12.69 11.87 -17.73
N SER A 802 -13.61 12.49 -16.98
CA SER A 802 -13.44 13.85 -16.44
C SER A 802 -13.10 14.87 -17.54
N MET A 803 -11.95 15.58 -17.47
CA MET A 803 -11.47 16.48 -18.53
C MET A 803 -11.29 15.78 -19.90
N GLY A 804 -10.89 14.51 -19.93
CA GLY A 804 -10.84 13.72 -21.16
C GLY A 804 -12.22 13.40 -21.71
N GLY A 805 -13.24 13.35 -20.84
CA GLY A 805 -14.64 13.33 -21.24
C GLY A 805 -15.07 14.64 -21.91
N PHE A 806 -14.61 15.79 -21.41
CA PHE A 806 -14.84 17.08 -22.07
C PHE A 806 -14.21 17.11 -23.47
N VAL A 807 -12.97 16.62 -23.62
CA VAL A 807 -12.32 16.46 -24.93
C VAL A 807 -13.15 15.57 -25.86
N THR A 808 -13.65 14.44 -25.35
CA THR A 808 -14.45 13.48 -26.13
C THR A 808 -15.75 14.11 -26.64
N ILE A 809 -16.44 14.88 -25.81
CA ILE A 809 -17.65 15.63 -26.19
C ILE A 809 -17.31 16.74 -27.20
N GLY A 810 -16.22 17.49 -26.97
CA GLY A 810 -15.76 18.55 -27.87
C GLY A 810 -15.35 18.04 -29.25
N LEU A 811 -14.69 16.88 -29.31
CA LEU A 811 -14.37 16.18 -30.56
C LEU A 811 -15.64 15.78 -31.32
N ALA A 812 -16.60 15.16 -30.65
CA ALA A 812 -17.86 14.76 -31.27
C ALA A 812 -18.69 15.95 -31.79
N ALA A 813 -18.61 17.10 -31.11
CA ALA A 813 -19.28 18.33 -31.50
C ALA A 813 -18.61 19.04 -32.69
N SER A 814 -17.28 19.07 -32.71
CA SER A 814 -16.48 19.75 -33.75
C SER A 814 -16.33 18.94 -35.03
N SER A 815 -16.49 17.61 -34.95
CA SER A 815 -16.40 16.68 -36.09
C SER A 815 -17.62 15.75 -36.16
N PRO A 816 -18.83 16.27 -36.45
CA PRO A 816 -20.03 15.44 -36.52
C PRO A 816 -19.90 14.33 -37.57
N GLY A 817 -20.18 13.08 -37.18
CA GLY A 817 -20.09 11.92 -38.05
C GLY A 817 -18.72 11.24 -38.12
N LEU A 818 -17.69 11.79 -37.45
CA LEU A 818 -16.38 11.15 -37.37
C LEU A 818 -16.40 9.85 -36.54
N LEU A 819 -17.16 9.84 -35.44
CA LEU A 819 -17.22 8.73 -34.49
C LEU A 819 -18.49 7.90 -34.69
N LYS A 820 -18.36 6.56 -34.63
CA LYS A 820 -19.49 5.62 -34.61
C LYS A 820 -20.24 5.62 -33.30
N ALA A 821 -19.52 5.71 -32.19
CA ALA A 821 -20.06 5.94 -30.87
C ALA A 821 -18.98 6.51 -29.93
N ALA A 822 -19.42 7.15 -28.85
CA ALA A 822 -18.57 7.66 -27.79
C ALA A 822 -19.10 7.26 -26.41
N ALA A 823 -18.21 7.21 -25.43
CA ALA A 823 -18.56 6.97 -24.04
C ALA A 823 -17.80 7.93 -23.09
N ILE A 824 -18.45 8.36 -22.02
CA ILE A 824 -17.83 9.23 -21.01
C ILE A 824 -18.13 8.76 -19.58
N THR A 825 -17.19 9.06 -18.67
CA THR A 825 -17.35 8.84 -17.22
C THR A 825 -17.06 10.14 -16.46
N GLY A 826 -17.93 10.51 -15.52
CA GLY A 826 -17.73 11.69 -14.64
C GLY A 826 -17.52 12.99 -15.42
N SER A 827 -18.31 13.21 -16.48
CA SER A 827 -18.14 14.32 -17.44
C SER A 827 -19.49 14.82 -17.97
N GLY A 828 -19.53 15.95 -18.68
CA GLY A 828 -20.78 16.59 -19.14
C GLY A 828 -20.54 17.90 -19.91
N ILE A 829 -21.55 18.77 -19.96
CA ILE A 829 -21.47 20.08 -20.64
C ILE A 829 -21.67 21.24 -19.65
N ALA A 830 -21.37 22.46 -20.11
CA ALA A 830 -21.57 23.73 -19.40
C ALA A 830 -20.78 23.81 -18.06
N PRO A 831 -19.52 24.26 -18.07
CA PRO A 831 -18.69 24.25 -16.88
C PRO A 831 -19.06 25.36 -15.89
N ARG A 832 -18.70 25.12 -14.62
CA ARG A 832 -18.41 26.15 -13.63
C ARG A 832 -17.29 27.07 -14.17
N ALA A 833 -17.34 28.38 -13.89
CA ALA A 833 -16.37 29.34 -14.45
C ALA A 833 -14.90 28.95 -14.18
N GLY A 834 -14.05 28.98 -15.23
CA GLY A 834 -12.58 28.87 -15.10
C GLY A 834 -11.86 27.75 -15.87
N TYR A 835 -12.56 26.80 -16.52
CA TYR A 835 -11.93 25.73 -17.33
C TYR A 835 -12.69 25.46 -18.65
N PRO A 836 -12.00 25.15 -19.76
CA PRO A 836 -12.64 24.83 -21.03
C PRO A 836 -13.42 23.50 -20.96
N ALA A 837 -14.73 23.58 -21.10
CA ALA A 837 -15.61 22.44 -21.33
C ALA A 837 -16.64 22.78 -22.43
N PRO A 838 -17.25 21.78 -23.08
CA PRO A 838 -18.16 22.01 -24.18
C PRO A 838 -19.40 22.78 -23.72
N SER A 839 -19.80 23.77 -24.51
CA SER A 839 -21.05 24.52 -24.28
C SER A 839 -22.26 23.73 -24.77
N THR A 840 -23.45 24.11 -24.30
CA THR A 840 -24.72 23.60 -24.84
C THR A 840 -24.82 23.78 -26.35
N ALA A 841 -24.38 24.93 -26.87
CA ALA A 841 -24.36 25.22 -28.31
C ALA A 841 -23.40 24.30 -29.09
N ALA A 842 -22.26 23.93 -28.51
CA ALA A 842 -21.36 22.94 -29.11
C ALA A 842 -22.03 21.55 -29.11
N ALA A 843 -22.61 21.14 -27.99
CA ALA A 843 -23.29 19.85 -27.87
C ALA A 843 -24.48 19.69 -28.83
N GLN A 844 -25.14 20.78 -29.22
CA GLN A 844 -26.21 20.76 -30.23
C GLN A 844 -25.75 20.25 -31.62
N LYS A 845 -24.45 20.31 -31.90
CA LYS A 845 -23.86 19.84 -33.16
C LYS A 845 -23.56 18.34 -33.15
N ILE A 846 -23.61 17.68 -31.99
CA ILE A 846 -23.30 16.25 -31.86
C ILE A 846 -24.31 15.42 -32.65
N ARG A 847 -23.80 14.46 -33.43
CA ARG A 847 -24.57 13.42 -34.11
C ARG A 847 -24.15 12.01 -33.70
N THR A 848 -23.07 11.90 -32.93
CA THR A 848 -22.50 10.64 -32.44
C THR A 848 -23.34 10.07 -31.30
N PRO A 849 -23.69 8.77 -31.32
CA PRO A 849 -24.27 8.08 -30.18
C PRO A 849 -23.39 8.14 -28.91
N PHE A 850 -23.98 8.44 -27.75
CA PHE A 850 -23.23 8.61 -26.48
C PHE A 850 -23.71 7.71 -25.33
N LEU A 851 -22.76 7.02 -24.69
CA LEU A 851 -22.95 6.44 -23.36
C LEU A 851 -22.42 7.41 -22.29
N ILE A 852 -23.24 7.71 -21.29
CA ILE A 852 -22.96 8.68 -20.24
C ILE A 852 -23.03 7.99 -18.88
N LEU A 853 -21.89 7.79 -18.22
CA LEU A 853 -21.82 7.16 -16.90
C LEU A 853 -21.37 8.18 -15.84
N HIS A 854 -22.11 8.30 -14.74
CA HIS A 854 -21.82 9.30 -13.71
C HIS A 854 -22.05 8.77 -12.30
N GLY A 855 -21.24 9.19 -11.34
CA GLY A 855 -21.48 8.90 -9.92
C GLY A 855 -22.46 9.89 -9.30
N ALA A 856 -23.44 9.42 -8.54
CA ALA A 856 -24.44 10.27 -7.87
C ALA A 856 -23.81 11.23 -6.83
N ALA A 857 -22.68 10.84 -6.24
CA ALA A 857 -21.95 11.60 -5.23
C ALA A 857 -20.73 12.36 -5.81
N ASP A 858 -20.69 12.58 -7.13
CA ASP A 858 -19.61 13.32 -7.78
C ASP A 858 -19.69 14.82 -7.49
N ASN A 859 -18.77 15.30 -6.63
CA ASN A 859 -18.65 16.71 -6.26
C ASN A 859 -17.60 17.48 -7.08
N VAL A 860 -16.93 16.82 -8.03
CA VAL A 860 -15.89 17.42 -8.88
C VAL A 860 -16.51 17.86 -10.21
N VAL A 861 -17.19 16.95 -10.90
CA VAL A 861 -18.05 17.25 -12.06
C VAL A 861 -19.45 16.86 -11.65
N ARG A 862 -20.33 17.83 -11.46
CA ARG A 862 -21.62 17.53 -10.85
C ARG A 862 -22.52 16.74 -11.81
N PRO A 863 -23.36 15.79 -11.32
CA PRO A 863 -24.22 14.97 -12.17
C PRO A 863 -25.18 15.76 -13.06
N GLU A 864 -25.54 17.00 -12.71
CA GLU A 864 -26.39 17.87 -13.52
C GLU A 864 -25.74 18.24 -14.86
N GLN A 865 -24.40 18.22 -14.92
CA GLN A 865 -23.66 18.51 -16.17
C GLN A 865 -23.82 17.37 -17.19
N SER A 866 -23.87 16.12 -16.73
CA SER A 866 -24.14 14.96 -17.60
C SER A 866 -25.61 14.83 -17.95
N GLU A 867 -26.49 15.24 -17.04
CA GLU A 867 -27.93 15.39 -17.32
C GLU A 867 -28.18 16.44 -18.40
N SER A 868 -27.49 17.57 -18.34
CA SER A 868 -27.59 18.64 -19.35
C SER A 868 -27.15 18.14 -20.73
N LEU A 869 -26.07 17.34 -20.80
CA LEU A 869 -25.65 16.73 -22.06
C LEU A 869 -26.74 15.80 -22.59
N LYS A 870 -27.28 14.91 -21.75
CA LYS A 870 -28.39 14.03 -22.13
C LYS A 870 -29.58 14.81 -22.69
N LYS A 871 -30.01 15.88 -22.02
CA LYS A 871 -31.12 16.73 -22.51
C LYS A 871 -30.89 17.26 -23.91
N VAL A 872 -29.67 17.72 -24.22
CA VAL A 872 -29.32 18.20 -25.57
C VAL A 872 -29.34 17.06 -26.59
N LEU A 873 -28.82 15.88 -26.23
CA LEU A 873 -28.82 14.71 -27.12
C LEU A 873 -30.24 14.20 -27.41
N ASP A 874 -31.10 14.16 -26.39
CA ASP A 874 -32.52 13.79 -26.51
C ASP A 874 -33.26 14.77 -27.43
N GLN A 875 -33.06 16.08 -27.26
CA GLN A 875 -33.63 17.12 -28.13
C GLN A 875 -33.23 16.95 -29.59
N ASN A 876 -31.98 16.55 -29.83
CA ASN A 876 -31.45 16.30 -31.18
C ASN A 876 -31.76 14.90 -31.71
N LYS A 877 -32.50 14.07 -30.96
CA LYS A 877 -32.80 12.67 -31.28
C LYS A 877 -31.54 11.84 -31.55
N VAL A 878 -30.45 12.14 -30.83
CA VAL A 878 -29.20 11.37 -30.89
C VAL A 878 -29.30 10.19 -29.91
N PRO A 879 -29.03 8.94 -30.34
CA PRO A 879 -29.07 7.79 -29.44
C PRO A 879 -28.13 8.00 -28.25
N ASN A 880 -28.66 7.87 -27.04
CA ASN A 880 -27.88 8.04 -25.83
C ASN A 880 -28.44 7.26 -24.65
N ASP A 881 -27.56 6.75 -23.80
CA ASP A 881 -27.89 6.17 -22.51
C ASP A 881 -27.16 6.90 -21.41
N ARG A 882 -27.86 7.18 -20.30
CA ARG A 882 -27.28 7.78 -19.11
C ARG A 882 -27.56 6.93 -17.88
N LEU A 883 -26.49 6.50 -17.22
CA LEU A 883 -26.54 5.80 -15.95
C LEU A 883 -25.91 6.67 -14.86
N VAL A 884 -26.63 6.83 -13.75
CA VAL A 884 -26.12 7.47 -12.54
C VAL A 884 -26.04 6.42 -11.45
N ALA A 885 -24.85 6.19 -10.91
CA ALA A 885 -24.62 5.16 -9.90
C ALA A 885 -24.65 5.74 -8.49
N ASP A 886 -25.54 5.22 -7.66
CA ASP A 886 -25.71 5.63 -6.26
C ASP A 886 -24.46 5.37 -5.42
N GLY A 887 -24.13 6.31 -4.54
CA GLY A 887 -22.96 6.24 -3.65
C GLY A 887 -21.60 6.36 -4.34
N GLN A 888 -21.54 6.46 -5.67
CA GLN A 888 -20.29 6.59 -6.41
C GLN A 888 -19.86 8.05 -6.56
N GLY A 889 -18.57 8.33 -6.30
CA GLY A 889 -17.96 9.65 -6.47
C GLY A 889 -17.34 9.86 -7.86
N HIS A 890 -16.46 10.86 -7.97
CA HIS A 890 -15.82 11.24 -9.24
C HIS A 890 -15.13 10.10 -10.01
N PRO A 891 -14.30 9.22 -9.39
CA PRO A 891 -13.56 8.17 -10.11
C PRO A 891 -14.42 6.93 -10.39
N ILE A 892 -15.63 7.10 -10.93
CA ILE A 892 -16.56 5.99 -11.23
C ILE A 892 -15.96 4.97 -12.21
N ASP A 893 -15.05 5.41 -13.10
CA ASP A 893 -14.33 4.54 -14.02
C ASP A 893 -13.32 3.59 -13.33
N GLN A 894 -13.03 3.85 -12.05
CA GLN A 894 -12.17 3.05 -11.20
C GLN A 894 -12.99 2.25 -10.18
N THR A 895 -13.93 2.92 -9.48
CA THR A 895 -14.73 2.28 -8.44
C THR A 895 -15.75 1.28 -8.98
N MET A 896 -16.21 1.48 -10.22
CA MET A 896 -17.09 0.57 -10.96
C MET A 896 -16.45 0.05 -12.25
N ARG A 897 -15.13 -0.12 -12.26
CA ARG A 897 -14.32 -0.42 -13.46
C ARG A 897 -14.91 -1.51 -14.37
N GLU A 898 -15.24 -2.67 -13.80
CA GLU A 898 -15.75 -3.82 -14.58
C GLU A 898 -17.11 -3.52 -15.21
N GLU A 899 -18.01 -2.87 -14.46
CA GLU A 899 -19.33 -2.51 -14.94
C GLU A 899 -19.27 -1.40 -16.00
N VAL A 900 -18.42 -0.39 -15.79
CA VAL A 900 -18.12 0.66 -16.77
C VAL A 900 -17.57 0.04 -18.05
N PHE A 901 -16.64 -0.90 -17.97
CA PHE A 901 -16.10 -1.58 -19.14
C PHE A 901 -17.13 -2.44 -19.87
N ARG A 902 -17.94 -3.20 -19.13
CA ARG A 902 -19.05 -3.98 -19.68
C ARG A 902 -20.00 -3.07 -20.48
N LEU A 903 -20.47 -1.99 -19.88
CA LEU A 903 -21.40 -1.04 -20.50
C LEU A 903 -20.79 -0.36 -21.73
N ILE A 904 -19.51 0.06 -21.68
CA ILE A 904 -18.83 0.65 -22.84
C ILE A 904 -18.70 -0.38 -23.98
N ARG A 905 -18.30 -1.63 -23.65
CA ARG A 905 -18.16 -2.70 -24.64
C ARG A 905 -19.50 -3.01 -25.31
N GLU A 906 -20.57 -3.11 -24.54
CA GLU A 906 -21.93 -3.33 -25.04
C GLU A 906 -22.38 -2.17 -25.94
N TRP A 907 -22.19 -0.93 -25.50
CA TRP A 907 -22.53 0.26 -26.27
C TRP A 907 -21.78 0.32 -27.60
N PHE A 908 -20.46 0.10 -27.59
CA PHE A 908 -19.69 0.10 -28.84
C PHE A 908 -20.07 -1.06 -29.76
N THR A 909 -20.38 -2.23 -29.19
CA THR A 909 -20.85 -3.40 -29.97
C THR A 909 -22.19 -3.12 -30.64
N GLN A 910 -23.15 -2.54 -29.91
CA GLN A 910 -24.46 -2.13 -30.42
C GLN A 910 -24.34 -1.13 -31.58
N HIS A 911 -23.36 -0.23 -31.52
CA HIS A 911 -23.08 0.76 -32.56
C HIS A 911 -22.02 0.31 -33.57
N ASP A 912 -22.03 -1.00 -33.88
CA ASP A 912 -21.37 -1.65 -35.01
C ASP A 912 -19.86 -1.89 -34.86
N ALA A 913 -19.38 -2.15 -33.63
CA ALA A 913 -17.98 -2.57 -33.42
C ALA A 913 -17.70 -4.05 -33.72
N LEU A 914 -18.68 -4.97 -33.72
CA LEU A 914 -18.44 -6.41 -33.91
C LEU A 914 -19.62 -7.15 -34.58
N LYS A 915 -20.04 -6.74 -35.80
CA LYS A 915 -20.78 -7.67 -36.66
C LYS A 915 -19.79 -8.61 -37.36
N ALA A 916 -19.82 -9.88 -36.97
CA ALA A 916 -19.10 -10.93 -37.67
C ALA A 916 -19.53 -10.96 -39.15
N LYS A 917 -18.55 -10.95 -40.06
CA LYS A 917 -18.68 -11.62 -41.36
C LYS A 917 -18.01 -12.97 -41.24
#